data_AF-A0A2E7QS12-F1
#
_entry.id   AF-A0A2E7QS12-F1
#
_cell.length_a   1.000
_cell.length_b   1.000
_cell.length_c   1.000
_cell.angle_alpha   90.00
_cell.angle_beta   90.00
_cell.angle_gamma   90.00
#
_symmetry.space_group_name_H-M   'P 1'
#
loop_
_entity.id
_entity.type
_entity.pdbx_description
1 polymer ?
#
loop_
_entity_poly.entity_id
_entity_poly.type
_entity_poly.pdbx_seq_one_letter_code
_entity_poly.pdbx_strand_id
1 'polypeptide(L)'
;MRRVLIILAPAVALTSLIVIVVLLVQYRTHIRGHSLGLPNPNLDPRPSNMLGVNIELLPESPGTIDKTLNAISNTGFGWVRQTFYWEPEKFDWVATDRLINFVIENNLQIIAVLTSSNIPDQTNKFAQFAYEFADRYSDQVDTYQLGDEPNLISAWGRTPSAVEYSNLLATIYPLIHQADTNATVLMAGLAPTTENGPENINDILYLRQLYASGAKEYFDAASGKPYGFNTGPNDRRLSNSILNFSRFILLREEMEKAGDSSKLLWASQFGWYDPSAAANPQTTWGAVSDEQQTNFTIAAIERARGEWPWAGVLVLDNYYPGIDIHNPRWGFALTTPTGANGKTITDLKNYLSVYQLSAAPHGIHPAASPYAQYSDGWSFSNLGADIPQIGDSNITFTFEGSEFGLIVRRGNYRATLYVEIDSEPANLLPITQKGESYQILTAPDLSTHVELIPIANNLKPGKHIAKIRADRGWNQWAIVGFSVGNEPAYDITFITLGALFLFLAACGYMIYNLKSVRTFLNDMIMYFTNRVNMLITLCLGTVFWISAGMTWGQNLPQLFVRQNEFVPLAVTTISALAYYVSPWLLLSLLSLTALLILFYLRPDVALAMIALVIPFYLYPKPMFERMFSTTEVFTLLATAAVLMRNIINLSSLSPDISSFRLRLSSLDKAVLTFATLSLISILSANELGAAITEFRVIVLEPVLFYLLVRVIPLTRTDLVRISDYFVIGAFLVAIIGLIQYTLGINLIAAEDGVLRLRSIFGSPNNVGLYLGRALPLAIAMSLLSQPYISKLRRAAYIVASICMFVAILLSFSRGALLLGIPAALTAIIFYYKGKRAIRPFLVLLAVTCTILIVFSSHPRIASLTDQTHGPTFFRMNLWNSTINMIADSPITGVGLDNFLYSYRGKYISPDAWQDPNISHAHNVILDFSARLGLPGLASIMWILYTFFKTANRTISTTMDPKLRLLTIGLTASMINFIAHGLVDASYWFIDLAFAFMLTISIIQRITNVDDHAEST
;
A
#
# COMPACT_ATOMS: atom_id res chain seq x y z
N MET A 1 -46.49 -14.94 10.63
CA MET A 1 -45.31 -14.08 10.33
C MET A 1 -44.00 -14.86 10.17
N ARG A 2 -43.52 -15.61 11.18
CA ARG A 2 -42.23 -16.34 11.13
C ARG A 2 -42.10 -17.37 9.99
N ARG A 3 -43.16 -18.14 9.69
CA ARG A 3 -43.18 -19.10 8.56
C ARG A 3 -43.15 -18.43 7.18
N VAL A 4 -43.78 -17.26 7.05
CA VAL A 4 -43.80 -16.46 5.81
C VAL A 4 -42.41 -15.88 5.54
N LEU A 5 -41.72 -15.38 6.57
CA LEU A 5 -40.35 -14.89 6.45
C LEU A 5 -39.32 -15.99 6.14
N ILE A 6 -39.53 -17.22 6.62
CA ILE A 6 -38.68 -18.39 6.28
C ILE A 6 -38.82 -18.77 4.80
N ILE A 7 -40.01 -18.64 4.22
CA ILE A 7 -40.26 -18.93 2.80
C ILE A 7 -39.80 -17.79 1.89
N LEU A 8 -39.90 -16.53 2.35
CA LEU A 8 -39.49 -15.35 1.58
C LEU A 8 -37.97 -15.11 1.60
N ALA A 9 -37.25 -15.48 2.67
CA ALA A 9 -35.81 -15.20 2.76
C ALA A 9 -34.95 -15.79 1.62
N PRO A 10 -35.17 -17.05 1.16
CA PRO A 10 -34.47 -17.58 -0.02
C PRO A 10 -34.80 -16.82 -1.30
N ALA A 11 -36.08 -16.43 -1.48
CA ALA A 11 -36.51 -15.66 -2.64
C ALA A 11 -35.87 -14.27 -2.65
N VAL A 12 -35.82 -13.58 -1.48
CA VAL A 12 -35.15 -12.29 -1.32
C VAL A 12 -33.64 -12.42 -1.54
N ALA A 13 -32.99 -13.47 -1.05
CA ALA A 13 -31.57 -13.70 -1.30
C ALA A 13 -31.28 -13.93 -2.79
N LEU A 14 -32.10 -14.75 -3.47
CA LEU A 14 -31.94 -15.05 -4.89
C LEU A 14 -32.20 -13.82 -5.77
N THR A 15 -33.28 -13.08 -5.52
CA THR A 15 -33.58 -11.85 -6.28
C THR A 15 -32.53 -10.78 -6.03
N SER A 16 -32.06 -10.61 -4.79
CA SER A 16 -30.97 -9.67 -4.48
C SER A 16 -29.68 -10.06 -5.21
N LEU A 17 -29.34 -11.35 -5.27
CA LEU A 17 -28.19 -11.84 -6.02
C LEU A 17 -28.33 -11.60 -7.54
N ILE A 18 -29.50 -11.88 -8.12
CA ILE A 18 -29.77 -11.59 -9.54
C ILE A 18 -29.65 -10.10 -9.82
N VAL A 19 -30.21 -9.24 -8.97
CA VAL A 19 -30.10 -7.78 -9.08
C VAL A 19 -28.63 -7.33 -9.00
N ILE A 20 -27.85 -7.85 -8.05
CA ILE A 20 -26.41 -7.57 -7.96
C ILE A 20 -25.69 -7.99 -9.26
N VAL A 21 -25.95 -9.20 -9.77
CA VAL A 21 -25.33 -9.69 -11.01
C VAL A 21 -25.71 -8.83 -12.21
N VAL A 22 -26.99 -8.49 -12.37
CA VAL A 22 -27.47 -7.63 -13.47
C VAL A 22 -26.84 -6.23 -13.37
N LEU A 23 -26.81 -5.62 -12.18
CA LEU A 23 -26.18 -4.31 -11.97
C LEU A 23 -24.69 -4.37 -12.27
N LEU A 24 -23.97 -5.41 -11.82
CA LEU A 24 -22.55 -5.57 -12.10
C LEU A 24 -22.28 -5.77 -13.60
N VAL A 25 -23.15 -6.51 -14.31
CA VAL A 25 -23.05 -6.69 -15.77
C VAL A 25 -23.33 -5.37 -16.50
N GLN A 26 -24.38 -4.64 -16.11
CA GLN A 26 -24.70 -3.32 -16.68
C GLN A 26 -23.57 -2.32 -16.44
N TYR A 27 -23.09 -2.22 -15.21
CA TYR A 27 -21.97 -1.38 -14.84
C TYR A 27 -20.74 -1.73 -15.68
N ARG A 28 -20.31 -3.00 -15.70
CA ARG A 28 -19.19 -3.46 -16.54
C ARG A 28 -19.37 -3.12 -18.01
N THR A 29 -20.58 -3.16 -18.54
CA THR A 29 -20.86 -2.80 -19.94
C THR A 29 -20.71 -1.30 -20.17
N HIS A 30 -21.17 -0.47 -19.23
CA HIS A 30 -21.08 0.99 -19.32
C HIS A 30 -19.65 1.51 -19.15
N ILE A 31 -18.87 0.92 -18.25
CA ILE A 31 -17.47 1.33 -17.97
C ILE A 31 -16.43 0.67 -18.90
N ARG A 32 -16.85 -0.19 -19.84
CA ARG A 32 -15.91 -0.87 -20.73
C ARG A 32 -15.20 0.15 -21.62
N GLY A 33 -13.87 0.12 -21.64
CA GLY A 33 -13.03 1.12 -22.30
C GLY A 33 -12.79 2.39 -21.51
N HIS A 34 -13.43 2.55 -20.34
CA HIS A 34 -13.19 3.65 -19.41
C HIS A 34 -12.00 3.32 -18.49
N SER A 35 -11.12 4.27 -18.22
CA SER A 35 -10.16 4.15 -17.11
C SER A 35 -10.85 4.64 -15.84
N LEU A 36 -11.01 3.79 -14.82
CA LEU A 36 -11.57 4.23 -13.54
C LEU A 36 -10.49 4.98 -12.75
N GLY A 37 -10.86 6.13 -12.19
CA GLY A 37 -9.97 7.01 -11.44
C GLY A 37 -8.88 7.65 -12.29
N LEU A 38 -7.75 7.98 -11.66
CA LEU A 38 -6.56 8.49 -12.33
C LEU A 38 -5.96 7.44 -13.29
N PRO A 39 -5.72 7.77 -14.58
CA PRO A 39 -5.03 6.88 -15.51
C PRO A 39 -3.66 6.40 -15.02
N ASN A 40 -3.21 5.25 -15.54
CA ASN A 40 -1.90 4.69 -15.21
C ASN A 40 -0.78 5.70 -15.56
N PRO A 41 0.17 6.00 -14.65
CA PRO A 41 1.25 6.95 -14.91
C PRO A 41 2.20 6.53 -16.04
N ASN A 42 2.25 5.25 -16.41
CA ASN A 42 3.04 4.75 -17.52
C ASN A 42 2.34 4.87 -18.88
N LEU A 43 1.10 5.38 -18.90
CA LEU A 43 0.42 5.70 -20.16
C LEU A 43 1.10 6.91 -20.81
N ASP A 44 1.41 6.80 -22.09
CA ASP A 44 2.06 7.86 -22.84
C ASP A 44 1.21 9.14 -22.80
N PRO A 45 1.83 10.33 -22.66
CA PRO A 45 1.10 11.58 -22.59
C PRO A 45 0.30 11.83 -23.86
N ARG A 46 -0.92 12.30 -23.68
CA ARG A 46 -1.83 12.55 -24.80
C ARG A 46 -1.48 13.84 -25.52
N PRO A 47 -1.65 13.91 -26.86
CA PRO A 47 -1.54 15.17 -27.58
C PRO A 47 -2.51 16.23 -27.03
N SER A 48 -2.03 17.45 -26.88
CA SER A 48 -2.82 18.58 -26.34
C SER A 48 -4.04 18.89 -27.21
N ASN A 49 -3.87 18.84 -28.53
CA ASN A 49 -4.97 18.79 -29.49
C ASN A 49 -5.08 17.38 -30.07
N MET A 50 -6.24 16.75 -29.90
CA MET A 50 -6.49 15.42 -30.46
C MET A 50 -7.16 15.44 -31.82
N LEU A 51 -7.63 16.60 -32.30
CA LEU A 51 -8.42 16.61 -33.53
C LEU A 51 -7.52 16.66 -34.74
N GLY A 52 -7.65 15.62 -35.54
CA GLY A 52 -7.08 15.55 -36.88
C GLY A 52 -8.14 15.47 -37.96
N VAL A 53 -7.73 15.71 -39.19
CA VAL A 53 -8.54 15.46 -40.38
C VAL A 53 -7.66 14.92 -41.50
N ASN A 54 -8.18 13.97 -42.28
CA ASN A 54 -7.48 13.50 -43.47
C ASN A 54 -7.60 14.51 -44.60
N ILE A 55 -6.51 14.63 -45.37
CA ILE A 55 -6.40 15.53 -46.52
C ILE A 55 -5.82 14.77 -47.72
N GLU A 56 -6.17 15.23 -48.92
CA GLU A 56 -5.61 14.77 -50.18
C GLU A 56 -5.25 15.99 -51.04
N LEU A 57 -4.13 16.64 -50.71
CA LEU A 57 -3.78 17.96 -51.23
C LEU A 57 -2.56 17.97 -52.16
N LEU A 58 -1.83 16.87 -52.31
CA LEU A 58 -0.65 16.79 -53.19
C LEU A 58 -0.94 17.19 -54.66
N PRO A 59 -2.09 16.81 -55.27
CA PRO A 59 -2.39 17.19 -56.66
C PRO A 59 -2.84 18.65 -56.85
N GLU A 60 -3.09 19.38 -55.77
CA GLU A 60 -3.72 20.70 -55.81
C GLU A 60 -2.74 21.86 -56.07
N SER A 61 -3.29 23.01 -56.45
CA SER A 61 -2.47 24.22 -56.65
C SER A 61 -1.95 24.77 -55.31
N PRO A 62 -0.76 25.39 -55.24
CA PRO A 62 -0.22 25.98 -54.00
C PRO A 62 -1.20 26.92 -53.28
N GLY A 63 -1.97 27.74 -54.02
CA GLY A 63 -2.97 28.63 -53.42
C GLY A 63 -4.16 27.89 -52.83
N THR A 64 -4.53 26.73 -53.39
CA THR A 64 -5.59 25.87 -52.83
C THR A 64 -5.09 25.19 -51.55
N ILE A 65 -3.85 24.71 -51.54
CA ILE A 65 -3.23 24.02 -50.40
C ILE A 65 -3.22 24.94 -49.18
N ASP A 66 -2.61 26.14 -49.30
CA ASP A 66 -2.50 27.09 -48.20
C ASP A 66 -3.89 27.52 -47.69
N LYS A 67 -4.81 27.88 -48.59
CA LYS A 67 -6.18 28.26 -48.22
C LYS A 67 -6.91 27.14 -47.46
N THR A 68 -6.70 25.89 -47.86
CA THR A 68 -7.36 24.73 -47.24
C THR A 68 -6.78 24.47 -45.85
N LEU A 69 -5.44 24.47 -45.72
CA LEU A 69 -4.77 24.29 -44.42
C LEU A 69 -5.10 25.43 -43.45
N ASN A 70 -5.18 26.66 -43.95
CA ASN A 70 -5.63 27.81 -43.16
C ASN A 70 -7.07 27.63 -42.64
N ALA A 71 -7.98 27.12 -43.49
CA ALA A 71 -9.35 26.83 -43.09
C ALA A 71 -9.44 25.68 -42.07
N ILE A 72 -8.61 24.65 -42.20
CA ILE A 72 -8.49 23.53 -41.25
C ILE A 72 -8.04 24.05 -39.88
N SER A 73 -6.94 24.81 -39.85
CA SER A 73 -6.40 25.42 -38.62
C SER A 73 -7.42 26.34 -37.96
N ASN A 74 -8.08 27.21 -38.73
CA ASN A 74 -9.14 28.11 -38.24
C ASN A 74 -10.43 27.42 -37.78
N THR A 75 -10.61 26.14 -38.08
CA THR A 75 -11.72 25.34 -37.56
C THR A 75 -11.40 24.82 -36.16
N GLY A 76 -10.12 24.66 -35.82
CA GLY A 76 -9.62 24.15 -34.53
C GLY A 76 -8.92 22.80 -34.60
N PHE A 77 -8.71 22.25 -35.80
CA PHE A 77 -7.89 21.05 -35.97
C PHE A 77 -6.42 21.36 -35.67
N GLY A 78 -5.75 20.45 -34.98
CA GLY A 78 -4.30 20.53 -34.73
C GLY A 78 -3.49 19.63 -35.65
N TRP A 79 -4.13 18.62 -36.23
CA TRP A 79 -3.48 17.59 -37.02
C TRP A 79 -4.07 17.46 -38.42
N VAL A 80 -3.21 17.17 -39.39
CA VAL A 80 -3.60 16.67 -40.71
C VAL A 80 -2.98 15.31 -40.94
N ARG A 81 -3.71 14.41 -41.62
CA ARG A 81 -3.20 13.12 -42.05
C ARG A 81 -3.14 13.10 -43.57
N GLN A 82 -1.94 12.97 -44.13
CA GLN A 82 -1.70 12.95 -45.57
C GLN A 82 -0.99 11.65 -45.96
N THR A 83 -1.42 11.07 -47.07
CA THR A 83 -0.76 9.90 -47.66
C THR A 83 0.31 10.31 -48.66
N PHE A 84 1.49 9.69 -48.54
CA PHE A 84 2.63 9.83 -49.43
C PHE A 84 2.88 8.50 -50.12
N TYR A 85 2.42 8.40 -51.37
CA TYR A 85 2.56 7.20 -52.18
C TYR A 85 3.94 7.13 -52.82
N TRP A 86 4.72 6.13 -52.43
CA TRP A 86 6.04 5.87 -53.00
C TRP A 86 5.99 4.79 -54.09
N GLU A 87 6.61 5.11 -55.22
CA GLU A 87 6.95 4.19 -56.30
C GLU A 87 8.42 4.41 -56.68
N PRO A 88 9.19 3.36 -57.00
CA PRO A 88 10.59 3.49 -57.36
C PRO A 88 10.83 4.55 -58.44
N GLU A 89 11.72 5.51 -58.17
CA GLU A 89 12.15 6.61 -59.07
C GLU A 89 11.03 7.61 -59.46
N LYS A 90 9.87 7.59 -58.79
CA LYS A 90 8.71 8.42 -59.15
C LYS A 90 8.13 9.27 -58.02
N PHE A 91 8.79 9.35 -56.87
CA PHE A 91 8.31 10.15 -55.74
C PHE A 91 8.53 11.65 -55.97
N ASP A 92 7.48 12.46 -55.82
CA ASP A 92 7.54 13.92 -56.00
C ASP A 92 7.93 14.63 -54.70
N TRP A 93 9.25 14.81 -54.53
CA TRP A 93 9.81 15.56 -53.41
C TRP A 93 9.40 17.05 -53.41
N VAL A 94 9.20 17.67 -54.58
CA VAL A 94 8.91 19.11 -54.69
C VAL A 94 7.48 19.41 -54.22
N ALA A 95 6.53 18.55 -54.58
CA ALA A 95 5.16 18.65 -54.06
C ALA A 95 5.11 18.38 -52.55
N THR A 96 5.89 17.41 -52.07
CA THR A 96 6.00 17.04 -50.66
C THR A 96 6.58 18.17 -49.80
N ASP A 97 7.73 18.72 -50.20
CA ASP A 97 8.38 19.87 -49.54
C ASP A 97 7.40 21.03 -49.37
N ARG A 98 6.66 21.32 -50.44
CA ARG A 98 5.68 22.41 -50.47
C ARG A 98 4.54 22.17 -49.48
N LEU A 99 3.97 20.97 -49.46
CA LEU A 99 2.87 20.64 -48.57
C LEU A 99 3.30 20.71 -47.11
N ILE A 100 4.43 20.10 -46.75
CA ILE A 100 4.95 20.10 -45.38
C ILE A 100 5.21 21.54 -44.92
N ASN A 101 5.83 22.38 -45.74
CA ASN A 101 6.04 23.79 -45.39
C ASN A 101 4.72 24.53 -45.11
N PHE A 102 3.70 24.37 -45.95
CA PHE A 102 2.40 25.00 -45.71
C PHE A 102 1.68 24.47 -44.46
N VAL A 103 1.87 23.20 -44.12
CA VAL A 103 1.32 22.61 -42.89
C VAL A 103 1.92 23.31 -41.65
N ILE A 104 3.25 23.45 -41.63
CA ILE A 104 3.96 24.11 -40.52
C ILE A 104 3.62 25.60 -40.45
N GLU A 105 3.59 26.31 -41.58
CA GLU A 105 3.20 27.73 -41.65
C GLU A 105 1.79 28.00 -41.10
N ASN A 106 0.89 27.02 -41.19
CA ASN A 106 -0.48 27.10 -40.66
C ASN A 106 -0.62 26.55 -39.22
N ASN A 107 0.49 26.29 -38.52
CA ASN A 107 0.55 25.74 -37.15
C ASN A 107 -0.17 24.39 -36.99
N LEU A 108 -0.08 23.53 -38.00
CA LEU A 108 -0.62 22.18 -37.98
C LEU A 108 0.51 21.15 -37.83
N GLN A 109 0.20 20.03 -37.20
CA GLN A 109 1.07 18.85 -37.17
C GLN A 109 0.61 17.85 -38.24
N ILE A 110 1.53 17.03 -38.76
CA ILE A 110 1.24 16.05 -39.81
C ILE A 110 1.49 14.62 -39.35
N ILE A 111 0.51 13.75 -39.63
CA ILE A 111 0.70 12.30 -39.64
C ILE A 111 1.05 11.92 -41.08
N ALA A 112 2.33 11.67 -41.33
CA ALA A 112 2.82 11.29 -42.65
C ALA A 112 2.62 9.80 -42.89
N VAL A 113 1.64 9.44 -43.72
CA VAL A 113 1.36 8.03 -44.05
C VAL A 113 2.22 7.60 -45.22
N LEU A 114 3.26 6.82 -44.93
CA LEU A 114 4.17 6.28 -45.94
C LEU A 114 3.59 4.96 -46.46
N THR A 115 3.35 4.86 -47.77
CA THR A 115 2.76 3.65 -48.37
C THR A 115 3.23 3.43 -49.82
N SER A 116 2.94 2.26 -50.38
CA SER A 116 3.26 1.86 -51.75
C SER A 116 2.31 0.77 -52.26
N SER A 117 2.20 0.59 -53.58
CA SER A 117 1.32 -0.41 -54.18
C SER A 117 1.79 -1.86 -53.98
N ASN A 118 3.09 -2.09 -53.72
CA ASN A 118 3.65 -3.42 -53.47
C ASN A 118 4.75 -3.39 -52.40
N ILE A 119 4.38 -3.01 -51.17
CA ILE A 119 5.28 -3.00 -50.01
C ILE A 119 5.93 -4.37 -49.76
N PRO A 120 5.21 -5.52 -49.76
CA PRO A 120 5.78 -6.79 -49.29
C PRO A 120 6.93 -7.33 -50.14
N ASP A 121 6.94 -7.05 -51.44
CA ASP A 121 8.00 -7.50 -52.35
C ASP A 121 9.19 -6.51 -52.42
N GLN A 122 9.05 -5.32 -51.81
CA GLN A 122 10.03 -4.23 -51.90
C GLN A 122 10.45 -3.67 -50.53
N THR A 123 10.24 -4.42 -49.44
CA THR A 123 10.51 -4.03 -48.04
C THR A 123 11.81 -3.24 -47.87
N ASN A 124 12.94 -3.71 -48.39
CA ASN A 124 14.23 -3.03 -48.20
C ASN A 124 14.32 -1.67 -48.93
N LYS A 125 13.75 -1.56 -50.14
CA LYS A 125 13.74 -0.30 -50.89
C LYS A 125 12.78 0.71 -50.26
N PHE A 126 11.62 0.21 -49.82
CA PHE A 126 10.65 1.02 -49.10
C PHE A 126 11.19 1.49 -47.74
N ALA A 127 11.94 0.65 -47.04
CA ALA A 127 12.62 1.02 -45.80
C ALA A 127 13.67 2.12 -46.00
N GLN A 128 14.44 2.05 -47.09
CA GLN A 128 15.37 3.11 -47.48
C GLN A 128 14.63 4.42 -47.78
N PHE A 129 13.49 4.37 -48.49
CA PHE A 129 12.65 5.54 -48.70
C PHE A 129 12.13 6.13 -47.37
N ALA A 130 11.67 5.29 -46.44
CA ALA A 130 11.21 5.75 -45.13
C ALA A 130 12.33 6.43 -44.33
N TYR A 131 13.57 5.91 -44.40
CA TYR A 131 14.76 6.58 -43.86
C TYR A 131 14.98 7.94 -44.52
N GLU A 132 15.00 8.01 -45.86
CA GLU A 132 15.25 9.26 -46.60
C GLU A 132 14.16 10.31 -46.34
N PHE A 133 12.91 9.89 -46.18
CA PHE A 133 11.81 10.77 -45.83
C PHE A 133 11.98 11.31 -44.40
N ALA A 134 12.27 10.46 -43.42
CA ALA A 134 12.50 10.88 -42.04
C ALA A 134 13.73 11.79 -41.90
N ASP A 135 14.85 11.44 -42.55
CA ASP A 135 16.10 12.22 -42.53
C ASP A 135 15.91 13.61 -43.16
N ARG A 136 15.05 13.72 -44.18
CA ARG A 136 14.73 14.99 -44.82
C ARG A 136 13.84 15.90 -43.97
N TYR A 137 12.92 15.32 -43.19
CA TYR A 137 11.84 16.06 -42.52
C TYR A 137 11.84 15.95 -41.00
N SER A 138 12.89 15.44 -40.36
CA SER A 138 12.99 15.24 -38.90
C SER A 138 12.74 16.51 -38.08
N ASP A 139 13.05 17.69 -38.64
CA ASP A 139 12.81 18.98 -37.97
C ASP A 139 11.36 19.49 -38.09
N GLN A 140 10.53 18.85 -38.93
CA GLN A 140 9.18 19.30 -39.29
C GLN A 140 8.09 18.23 -39.08
N VAL A 141 8.46 16.94 -39.08
CA VAL A 141 7.53 15.81 -39.01
C VAL A 141 7.94 14.89 -37.87
N ASP A 142 7.13 14.88 -36.81
CA ASP A 142 7.37 14.03 -35.64
C ASP A 142 6.57 12.71 -35.69
N THR A 143 5.70 12.50 -36.67
CA THR A 143 4.78 11.34 -36.68
C THR A 143 4.66 10.66 -38.05
N TYR A 144 5.01 9.38 -38.08
CA TYR A 144 5.07 8.55 -39.29
C TYR A 144 4.12 7.35 -39.16
N GLN A 145 3.20 7.16 -40.11
CA GLN A 145 2.36 5.96 -40.18
C GLN A 145 2.85 5.04 -41.30
N LEU A 146 3.10 3.77 -40.96
CA LEU A 146 3.65 2.79 -41.90
C LEU A 146 2.55 1.94 -42.56
N GLY A 147 2.12 2.34 -43.76
CA GLY A 147 1.06 1.70 -44.53
C GLY A 147 -0.36 2.04 -44.06
N ASP A 148 -1.37 1.49 -44.73
CA ASP A 148 -2.78 1.62 -44.36
C ASP A 148 -3.56 0.35 -44.73
N GLU A 149 -4.45 -0.11 -43.84
CA GLU A 149 -5.33 -1.28 -44.04
C GLU A 149 -4.65 -2.59 -44.47
N PRO A 150 -3.50 -3.02 -43.90
CA PRO A 150 -2.80 -4.23 -44.32
C PRO A 150 -3.59 -5.52 -44.03
N ASN A 151 -4.72 -5.40 -43.32
CA ASN A 151 -5.65 -6.49 -43.05
C ASN A 151 -6.66 -6.74 -44.18
N LEU A 152 -6.64 -5.95 -45.26
CA LEU A 152 -7.46 -6.13 -46.46
C LEU A 152 -6.59 -6.45 -47.69
N ILE A 153 -7.01 -7.42 -48.51
CA ILE A 153 -6.30 -7.78 -49.75
C ILE A 153 -6.23 -6.62 -50.74
N SER A 154 -7.27 -5.78 -50.77
CA SER A 154 -7.35 -4.63 -51.68
C SER A 154 -6.28 -3.57 -51.42
N ALA A 155 -5.81 -3.47 -50.17
CA ALA A 155 -4.77 -2.52 -49.76
C ALA A 155 -3.40 -3.20 -49.65
N TRP A 156 -3.34 -4.44 -49.16
CA TRP A 156 -2.08 -5.20 -49.02
C TRP A 156 -1.54 -5.75 -50.34
N GLY A 157 -2.38 -5.88 -51.37
CA GLY A 157 -2.02 -6.39 -52.70
C GLY A 157 -1.95 -7.92 -52.81
N ARG A 158 -1.92 -8.63 -51.69
CA ARG A 158 -2.00 -10.10 -51.59
C ARG A 158 -2.70 -10.53 -50.29
N THR A 159 -2.81 -11.84 -50.05
CA THR A 159 -3.36 -12.38 -48.81
C THR A 159 -2.74 -11.70 -47.58
N PRO A 160 -3.54 -11.01 -46.75
CA PRO A 160 -3.04 -10.30 -45.57
C PRO A 160 -2.25 -11.20 -44.62
N SER A 161 -1.10 -10.71 -44.13
CA SER A 161 -0.25 -11.43 -43.19
C SER A 161 0.32 -10.50 -42.12
N ALA A 162 -0.13 -10.69 -40.87
CA ALA A 162 0.37 -9.92 -39.73
C ALA A 162 1.87 -10.18 -39.46
N VAL A 163 2.37 -11.36 -39.81
CA VAL A 163 3.80 -11.70 -39.67
C VAL A 163 4.64 -10.93 -40.69
N GLU A 164 4.17 -10.81 -41.95
CA GLU A 164 4.87 -10.01 -42.96
C GLU A 164 4.89 -8.54 -42.59
N TYR A 165 3.76 -8.02 -42.10
CA TYR A 165 3.67 -6.64 -41.62
C TYR A 165 4.54 -6.38 -40.38
N SER A 166 4.64 -7.34 -39.45
CA SER A 166 5.58 -7.27 -38.31
C SER A 166 7.03 -7.16 -38.76
N ASN A 167 7.45 -7.95 -39.76
CA ASN A 167 8.81 -7.89 -40.31
C ASN A 167 9.09 -6.54 -40.99
N LEU A 168 8.09 -5.96 -41.66
CA LEU A 168 8.17 -4.62 -42.22
C LEU A 168 8.43 -3.59 -41.12
N LEU A 169 7.62 -3.60 -40.05
CA LEU A 169 7.80 -2.71 -38.90
C LEU A 169 9.20 -2.88 -38.30
N ALA A 170 9.63 -4.12 -38.04
CA ALA A 170 10.95 -4.43 -37.49
C ALA A 170 12.12 -3.93 -38.35
N THR A 171 11.92 -3.80 -39.66
CA THR A 171 12.93 -3.31 -40.60
C THR A 171 12.97 -1.78 -40.64
N ILE A 172 11.81 -1.12 -40.60
CA ILE A 172 11.70 0.34 -40.81
C ILE A 172 11.85 1.13 -39.52
N TYR A 173 11.25 0.65 -38.42
CA TYR A 173 11.27 1.33 -37.12
C TYR A 173 12.68 1.80 -36.69
N PRO A 174 13.73 0.95 -36.67
CA PRO A 174 15.06 1.40 -36.27
C PRO A 174 15.69 2.41 -37.24
N LEU A 175 15.32 2.38 -38.53
CA LEU A 175 15.83 3.32 -39.52
C LEU A 175 15.20 4.70 -39.36
N ILE A 176 13.89 4.77 -39.11
CA ILE A 176 13.24 6.05 -38.79
C ILE A 176 13.87 6.64 -37.53
N HIS A 177 14.05 5.87 -36.46
CA HIS A 177 14.68 6.37 -35.24
C HIS A 177 16.18 6.70 -35.38
N GLN A 178 16.85 6.12 -36.38
CA GLN A 178 18.22 6.51 -36.73
C GLN A 178 18.25 7.92 -37.36
N ALA A 179 17.26 8.25 -38.18
CA ALA A 179 17.13 9.55 -38.83
C ALA A 179 16.54 10.61 -37.87
N ASP A 180 15.53 10.24 -37.09
CA ASP A 180 14.81 11.09 -36.15
C ASP A 180 14.61 10.37 -34.81
N THR A 181 15.41 10.77 -33.81
CA THR A 181 15.37 10.15 -32.47
C THR A 181 14.07 10.43 -31.69
N ASN A 182 13.28 11.44 -32.09
CA ASN A 182 12.04 11.83 -31.41
C ASN A 182 10.77 11.38 -32.16
N ALA A 183 10.93 10.72 -33.32
CA ALA A 183 9.82 10.23 -34.13
C ALA A 183 8.82 9.39 -33.32
N THR A 184 7.55 9.56 -33.63
CA THR A 184 6.46 8.66 -33.22
C THR A 184 6.06 7.80 -34.41
N VAL A 185 6.33 6.50 -34.37
CA VAL A 185 6.00 5.55 -35.43
C VAL A 185 4.68 4.86 -35.14
N LEU A 186 3.66 5.12 -35.94
CA LEU A 186 2.37 4.46 -35.91
C LEU A 186 2.37 3.22 -36.82
N MET A 187 1.79 2.14 -36.34
CA MET A 187 1.34 1.07 -37.24
C MET A 187 0.22 1.57 -38.16
N ALA A 188 -0.06 0.82 -39.22
CA ALA A 188 -1.11 1.07 -40.17
C ALA A 188 -2.48 1.11 -39.49
N GLY A 189 -3.36 1.98 -40.01
CA GLY A 189 -4.76 2.00 -39.61
C GLY A 189 -5.45 0.70 -40.01
N LEU A 190 -5.85 -0.11 -39.03
CA LEU A 190 -6.58 -1.34 -39.30
C LEU A 190 -8.03 -1.04 -39.72
N ALA A 191 -8.45 -1.62 -40.85
CA ALA A 191 -9.81 -1.47 -41.36
C ALA A 191 -10.79 -2.35 -40.56
N PRO A 192 -11.91 -1.80 -40.04
CA PRO A 192 -12.88 -2.59 -39.30
C PRO A 192 -13.64 -3.53 -40.24
N THR A 193 -13.50 -4.83 -40.01
CA THR A 193 -14.24 -5.87 -40.75
C THR A 193 -14.64 -6.99 -39.80
N THR A 194 -15.70 -7.73 -40.14
CA THR A 194 -16.12 -8.95 -39.44
C THR A 194 -15.57 -10.23 -40.09
N GLU A 195 -14.93 -10.09 -41.25
CA GLU A 195 -14.40 -11.19 -42.07
C GLU A 195 -13.18 -11.86 -41.42
N ASN A 196 -13.00 -13.16 -41.69
CA ASN A 196 -11.82 -13.94 -41.24
C ASN A 196 -11.34 -14.87 -42.37
N GLY A 197 -11.34 -14.35 -43.59
CA GLY A 197 -11.04 -15.10 -44.81
C GLY A 197 -9.63 -14.85 -45.34
N PRO A 198 -9.27 -15.47 -46.49
CA PRO A 198 -7.99 -15.25 -47.15
C PRO A 198 -7.86 -13.86 -47.79
N GLU A 199 -8.98 -13.17 -48.01
CA GLU A 199 -9.01 -11.82 -48.57
C GLU A 199 -8.92 -10.76 -47.47
N ASN A 200 -9.68 -10.92 -46.38
CA ASN A 200 -9.76 -9.92 -45.31
C ASN A 200 -9.70 -10.59 -43.93
N ILE A 201 -8.94 -9.98 -43.03
CA ILE A 201 -8.79 -10.42 -41.63
C ILE A 201 -9.38 -9.37 -40.71
N ASN A 202 -10.20 -9.83 -39.77
CA ASN A 202 -10.76 -9.03 -38.68
C ASN A 202 -9.66 -8.22 -37.99
N ASP A 203 -9.84 -6.91 -37.85
CA ASP A 203 -8.92 -5.97 -37.22
C ASP A 203 -8.44 -6.41 -35.83
N ILE A 204 -9.35 -6.91 -34.97
CA ILE A 204 -9.02 -7.40 -33.62
C ILE A 204 -8.13 -8.66 -33.71
N LEU A 205 -8.46 -9.57 -34.62
CA LEU A 205 -7.67 -10.79 -34.82
C LEU A 205 -6.30 -10.48 -35.43
N TYR A 206 -6.25 -9.55 -36.39
CA TYR A 206 -5.02 -9.11 -37.05
C TYR A 206 -4.08 -8.47 -36.04
N LEU A 207 -4.57 -7.56 -35.18
CA LEU A 207 -3.78 -6.95 -34.11
C LEU A 207 -3.25 -8.01 -33.12
N ARG A 208 -4.08 -8.98 -32.73
CA ARG A 208 -3.64 -10.10 -31.88
C ARG A 208 -2.53 -10.91 -32.53
N GLN A 209 -2.65 -11.22 -33.82
CA GLN A 209 -1.62 -11.93 -34.57
C GLN A 209 -0.33 -11.11 -34.70
N LEU A 210 -0.47 -9.79 -34.88
CA LEU A 210 0.64 -8.86 -34.95
C LEU A 210 1.44 -8.86 -33.64
N TYR A 211 0.77 -8.73 -32.49
CA TYR A 211 1.42 -8.89 -31.19
C TYR A 211 2.05 -10.27 -30.98
N ALA A 212 1.36 -11.35 -31.36
CA ALA A 212 1.89 -12.71 -31.26
C ALA A 212 3.15 -12.93 -32.10
N SER A 213 3.36 -12.13 -33.15
CA SER A 213 4.57 -12.15 -33.98
C SER A 213 5.72 -11.28 -33.44
N GLY A 214 5.56 -10.64 -32.28
CA GLY A 214 6.60 -9.84 -31.64
C GLY A 214 6.63 -8.37 -32.05
N ALA A 215 5.58 -7.86 -32.72
CA ALA A 215 5.56 -6.50 -33.25
C ALA A 215 5.58 -5.38 -32.20
N LYS A 216 5.33 -5.70 -30.92
CA LYS A 216 5.21 -4.73 -29.82
C LYS A 216 6.36 -3.73 -29.78
N GLU A 217 7.58 -4.16 -30.07
CA GLU A 217 8.80 -3.33 -29.97
C GLU A 217 9.04 -2.43 -31.20
N TYR A 218 8.18 -2.48 -32.22
CA TYR A 218 8.44 -1.85 -33.53
C TYR A 218 7.37 -0.83 -33.95
N PHE A 219 6.67 -0.24 -32.98
CA PHE A 219 5.80 0.93 -33.15
C PHE A 219 5.62 1.62 -31.80
N ASP A 220 5.33 2.92 -31.79
CA ASP A 220 5.13 3.72 -30.56
C ASP A 220 3.65 3.89 -30.22
N ALA A 221 2.77 3.82 -31.21
CA ALA A 221 1.33 3.75 -30.98
C ALA A 221 0.60 2.87 -32.00
N ALA A 222 -0.47 2.22 -31.53
CA ALA A 222 -1.35 1.43 -32.37
C ALA A 222 -2.30 2.34 -33.18
N SER A 223 -2.80 1.87 -34.31
CA SER A 223 -3.78 2.62 -35.11
C SER A 223 -4.97 1.77 -35.56
N GLY A 224 -6.16 2.34 -35.53
CA GLY A 224 -7.39 1.70 -36.01
C GLY A 224 -8.38 2.72 -36.57
N LYS A 225 -9.43 2.23 -37.24
CA LYS A 225 -10.44 3.10 -37.87
C LYS A 225 -11.82 2.91 -37.23
N PRO A 226 -12.17 3.67 -36.16
CA PRO A 226 -13.43 3.48 -35.45
C PRO A 226 -14.61 4.17 -36.16
N TYR A 227 -15.01 3.68 -37.33
CA TYR A 227 -16.20 4.19 -38.02
C TYR A 227 -17.48 3.93 -37.20
N GLY A 228 -18.40 4.90 -37.23
CA GLY A 228 -19.67 4.80 -36.51
C GLY A 228 -20.73 3.94 -37.21
N PHE A 229 -20.58 3.71 -38.51
CA PHE A 229 -21.55 3.00 -39.35
C PHE A 229 -22.98 3.54 -39.18
N ASN A 230 -23.91 2.69 -38.73
CA ASN A 230 -25.34 3.02 -38.64
C ASN A 230 -25.77 3.50 -37.23
N THR A 231 -24.88 3.54 -36.25
CA THR A 231 -25.25 3.85 -34.86
C THR A 231 -24.45 5.02 -34.31
N GLY A 232 -25.03 5.74 -33.36
CA GLY A 232 -24.36 6.84 -32.68
C GLY A 232 -23.19 6.38 -31.80
N PRO A 233 -22.31 7.30 -31.39
CA PRO A 233 -21.11 6.97 -30.61
C PRO A 233 -21.41 6.37 -29.24
N ASN A 234 -22.64 6.46 -28.72
CA ASN A 234 -23.05 5.89 -27.44
C ASN A 234 -23.56 4.45 -27.52
N ASP A 235 -23.54 3.80 -28.69
CA ASP A 235 -23.83 2.37 -28.82
C ASP A 235 -22.72 1.53 -28.16
N ARG A 236 -22.97 1.05 -26.94
CA ARG A 236 -22.00 0.29 -26.12
C ARG A 236 -21.88 -1.19 -26.49
N ARG A 237 -22.57 -1.66 -27.54
CA ARG A 237 -22.47 -3.07 -27.95
C ARG A 237 -21.07 -3.35 -28.48
N LEU A 238 -20.38 -4.30 -27.84
CA LEU A 238 -19.01 -4.67 -28.15
C LEU A 238 -18.94 -6.15 -28.49
N SER A 239 -18.77 -6.45 -29.78
CA SER A 239 -18.61 -7.81 -30.31
C SER A 239 -17.76 -7.78 -31.56
N ASN A 240 -16.98 -8.83 -31.81
CA ASN A 240 -16.21 -8.98 -33.05
C ASN A 240 -17.12 -8.97 -34.30
N SER A 241 -18.40 -9.32 -34.15
CA SER A 241 -19.40 -9.33 -35.23
C SER A 241 -20.15 -8.01 -35.42
N ILE A 242 -19.88 -6.98 -34.61
CA ILE A 242 -20.57 -5.68 -34.66
C ILE A 242 -19.57 -4.61 -35.09
N LEU A 243 -19.99 -3.80 -36.06
CA LEU A 243 -19.28 -2.63 -36.56
C LEU A 243 -19.97 -1.37 -36.02
N ASN A 244 -19.28 -0.63 -35.16
CA ASN A 244 -19.71 0.64 -34.58
C ASN A 244 -18.49 1.39 -34.00
N PHE A 245 -18.70 2.64 -33.58
CA PHE A 245 -17.65 3.48 -33.00
C PHE A 245 -16.98 2.84 -31.77
N SER A 246 -17.78 2.19 -30.90
CA SER A 246 -17.28 1.54 -29.69
C SER A 246 -16.30 0.41 -29.94
N ARG A 247 -16.33 -0.22 -31.13
CA ARG A 247 -15.44 -1.33 -31.51
C ARG A 247 -13.96 -1.00 -31.26
N PHE A 248 -13.58 0.27 -31.30
CA PHE A 248 -12.23 0.75 -30.95
C PHE A 248 -11.72 0.23 -29.60
N ILE A 249 -12.61 0.07 -28.63
CA ILE A 249 -12.30 -0.47 -27.30
C ILE A 249 -11.78 -1.91 -27.39
N LEU A 250 -12.24 -2.71 -28.36
CA LEU A 250 -11.74 -4.08 -28.53
C LEU A 250 -10.28 -4.11 -28.99
N LEU A 251 -9.84 -3.14 -29.80
CA LEU A 251 -8.42 -3.01 -30.15
C LEU A 251 -7.60 -2.67 -28.91
N ARG A 252 -8.06 -1.71 -28.10
CA ARG A 252 -7.41 -1.37 -26.82
C ARG A 252 -7.31 -2.58 -25.89
N GLU A 253 -8.37 -3.38 -25.77
CA GLU A 253 -8.35 -4.59 -24.96
C GLU A 253 -7.34 -5.64 -25.46
N GLU A 254 -7.09 -5.73 -26.77
CA GLU A 254 -6.04 -6.61 -27.29
C GLU A 254 -4.64 -6.07 -26.96
N MET A 255 -4.43 -4.75 -27.01
CA MET A 255 -3.17 -4.14 -26.54
C MET A 255 -2.93 -4.47 -25.06
N GLU A 256 -3.96 -4.32 -24.21
CA GLU A 256 -3.87 -4.61 -22.78
C GLU A 256 -3.60 -6.10 -22.51
N LYS A 257 -4.24 -7.02 -23.24
CA LYS A 257 -3.97 -8.46 -23.17
C LYS A 257 -2.55 -8.81 -23.59
N ALA A 258 -1.97 -8.06 -24.53
CA ALA A 258 -0.58 -8.21 -24.96
C ALA A 258 0.43 -7.54 -24.00
N GLY A 259 -0.05 -6.90 -22.92
CA GLY A 259 0.81 -6.17 -21.98
C GLY A 259 1.35 -4.86 -22.55
N ASP A 260 0.64 -4.25 -23.50
CA ASP A 260 0.99 -2.98 -24.17
C ASP A 260 0.03 -1.86 -23.75
N SER A 261 -0.12 -1.67 -22.44
CA SER A 261 -1.05 -0.70 -21.86
C SER A 261 -0.50 0.72 -21.79
N SER A 262 0.82 0.91 -21.98
CA SER A 262 1.49 2.22 -21.96
C SER A 262 1.26 3.01 -23.25
N LYS A 263 1.15 2.33 -24.41
CA LYS A 263 1.02 2.99 -25.71
C LYS A 263 -0.39 3.50 -25.98
N LEU A 264 -0.49 4.59 -26.72
CA LEU A 264 -1.77 5.15 -27.18
C LEU A 264 -2.34 4.35 -28.36
N LEU A 265 -3.66 4.46 -28.56
CA LEU A 265 -4.37 3.98 -29.75
C LEU A 265 -4.94 5.16 -30.53
N TRP A 266 -4.45 5.37 -31.74
CA TRP A 266 -4.82 6.50 -32.60
C TRP A 266 -5.93 6.11 -33.57
N ALA A 267 -6.90 6.99 -33.78
CA ALA A 267 -7.95 6.77 -34.77
C ALA A 267 -7.52 7.41 -36.09
N SER A 268 -6.99 6.61 -37.02
CA SER A 268 -6.50 7.08 -38.31
C SER A 268 -7.61 7.59 -39.22
N GLN A 269 -8.82 7.01 -39.10
CA GLN A 269 -10.02 7.45 -39.80
C GLN A 269 -11.25 7.15 -38.94
N PHE A 270 -12.10 8.15 -38.73
CA PHE A 270 -13.44 7.93 -38.14
C PHE A 270 -14.46 8.91 -38.72
N GLY A 271 -15.73 8.57 -38.58
CA GLY A 271 -16.84 9.40 -39.03
C GLY A 271 -18.10 8.59 -39.28
N TRP A 272 -19.11 9.29 -39.80
CA TRP A 272 -20.39 8.74 -40.24
C TRP A 272 -20.64 9.13 -41.69
N TYR A 273 -21.28 8.25 -42.44
CA TYR A 273 -21.48 8.40 -43.88
C TYR A 273 -22.83 9.02 -44.20
N ASP A 274 -22.84 10.18 -44.84
CA ASP A 274 -24.03 10.78 -45.44
C ASP A 274 -24.08 10.45 -46.94
N PRO A 275 -24.96 9.52 -47.38
CA PRO A 275 -25.06 9.16 -48.79
C PRO A 275 -25.57 10.32 -49.67
N SER A 276 -26.22 11.34 -49.11
CA SER A 276 -26.73 12.47 -49.88
C SER A 276 -25.64 13.44 -50.36
N ALA A 277 -24.47 13.40 -49.72
CA ALA A 277 -23.31 14.21 -50.07
C ALA A 277 -22.44 13.59 -51.19
N ALA A 278 -22.62 12.30 -51.51
CA ALA A 278 -21.85 11.61 -52.54
C ALA A 278 -22.61 11.50 -53.88
N ALA A 279 -21.92 11.78 -55.00
CA ALA A 279 -22.51 11.60 -56.33
C ALA A 279 -22.69 10.11 -56.70
N ASN A 280 -21.89 9.22 -56.11
CA ASN A 280 -21.98 7.76 -56.25
C ASN A 280 -21.94 7.10 -54.85
N PRO A 281 -23.08 7.06 -54.13
CA PRO A 281 -23.08 6.67 -52.73
C PRO A 281 -22.81 5.16 -52.52
N GLN A 282 -22.10 4.82 -51.45
CA GLN A 282 -21.89 3.44 -51.00
C GLN A 282 -22.47 3.23 -49.60
N THR A 283 -23.31 2.22 -49.43
CA THR A 283 -24.00 1.95 -48.16
C THR A 283 -23.24 0.99 -47.23
N THR A 284 -22.08 0.47 -47.65
CA THR A 284 -21.22 -0.43 -46.86
C THR A 284 -20.69 0.24 -45.59
N TRP A 285 -20.54 1.57 -45.59
CA TRP A 285 -20.17 2.36 -44.41
C TRP A 285 -21.36 2.78 -43.54
N GLY A 286 -22.55 2.22 -43.79
CA GLY A 286 -23.80 2.67 -43.18
C GLY A 286 -24.33 3.94 -43.84
N ALA A 287 -25.45 4.45 -43.31
CA ALA A 287 -26.07 5.67 -43.79
C ALA A 287 -26.71 6.45 -42.63
N VAL A 288 -26.37 7.73 -42.52
CA VAL A 288 -26.98 8.67 -41.57
C VAL A 288 -27.41 9.95 -42.31
N SER A 289 -28.24 10.78 -41.67
CA SER A 289 -28.50 12.15 -42.16
C SER A 289 -27.34 13.10 -41.84
N ASP A 290 -27.23 14.22 -42.57
CA ASP A 290 -26.30 15.33 -42.27
C ASP A 290 -26.39 15.83 -40.80
N GLU A 291 -27.61 15.90 -40.25
CA GLU A 291 -27.83 16.25 -38.85
C GLU A 291 -27.24 15.19 -37.89
N GLN A 292 -27.46 13.91 -38.19
CA GLN A 292 -26.89 12.80 -37.41
C GLN A 292 -25.37 12.76 -37.54
N GLN A 293 -24.82 12.93 -38.74
CA GLN A 293 -23.38 12.96 -38.99
C GLN A 293 -22.69 14.00 -38.10
N THR A 294 -23.25 15.21 -38.04
CA THR A 294 -22.74 16.30 -37.21
C THR A 294 -22.86 15.99 -35.71
N ASN A 295 -24.05 15.63 -35.23
CA ASN A 295 -24.29 15.36 -33.80
C ASN A 295 -23.47 14.17 -33.29
N PHE A 296 -23.35 13.12 -34.09
CA PHE A 296 -22.56 11.94 -33.73
C PHE A 296 -21.07 12.24 -33.72
N THR A 297 -20.57 13.06 -34.65
CA THR A 297 -19.16 13.47 -34.66
C THR A 297 -18.76 14.22 -33.38
N ILE A 298 -19.55 15.21 -32.97
CA ILE A 298 -19.29 15.98 -31.74
C ILE A 298 -19.36 15.07 -30.52
N ALA A 299 -20.41 14.24 -30.41
CA ALA A 299 -20.56 13.31 -29.28
C ALA A 299 -19.47 12.23 -29.23
N ALA A 300 -18.88 11.84 -30.37
CA ALA A 300 -17.74 10.92 -30.40
C ALA A 300 -16.48 11.56 -29.81
N ILE A 301 -16.23 12.82 -30.16
CA ILE A 301 -15.09 13.60 -29.65
C ILE A 301 -15.26 13.81 -28.14
N GLU A 302 -16.45 14.21 -27.68
CA GLU A 302 -16.75 14.35 -26.25
C GLU A 302 -16.52 13.04 -25.49
N ARG A 303 -17.04 11.94 -26.01
CA ARG A 303 -16.91 10.62 -25.38
C ARG A 303 -15.45 10.18 -25.30
N ALA A 304 -14.72 10.25 -26.40
CA ALA A 304 -13.30 9.89 -26.41
C ALA A 304 -12.50 10.80 -25.47
N ARG A 305 -12.86 12.09 -25.39
CA ARG A 305 -12.21 13.04 -24.47
C ARG A 305 -12.44 12.70 -23.00
N GLY A 306 -13.67 12.33 -22.63
CA GLY A 306 -14.06 12.07 -21.25
C GLY A 306 -13.79 10.65 -20.76
N GLU A 307 -13.78 9.65 -21.64
CA GLU A 307 -13.74 8.23 -21.27
C GLU A 307 -12.46 7.51 -21.69
N TRP A 308 -11.76 7.95 -22.74
CA TRP A 308 -10.67 7.20 -23.36
C TRP A 308 -9.32 7.91 -23.16
N PRO A 309 -8.71 7.83 -21.97
CA PRO A 309 -7.42 8.48 -21.73
C PRO A 309 -6.31 7.89 -22.60
N TRP A 310 -6.49 6.64 -23.06
CA TRP A 310 -5.61 5.90 -23.95
C TRP A 310 -5.76 6.26 -25.44
N ALA A 311 -6.77 7.05 -25.81
CA ALA A 311 -6.97 7.47 -27.20
C ALA A 311 -5.99 8.61 -27.55
N GLY A 312 -5.26 8.43 -28.66
CA GLY A 312 -4.41 9.47 -29.25
C GLY A 312 -5.21 10.44 -30.12
N VAL A 313 -4.63 10.86 -31.25
CA VAL A 313 -5.33 11.73 -32.22
C VAL A 313 -6.52 10.99 -32.83
N LEU A 314 -7.64 11.70 -32.96
CA LEU A 314 -8.84 11.28 -33.65
C LEU A 314 -8.92 12.00 -34.98
N VAL A 315 -8.71 11.28 -36.08
CA VAL A 315 -8.63 11.85 -37.42
C VAL A 315 -9.94 11.63 -38.17
N LEU A 316 -10.68 12.71 -38.44
CA LEU A 316 -11.90 12.66 -39.24
C LEU A 316 -11.60 12.24 -40.68
N ASP A 317 -12.51 11.46 -41.27
CA ASP A 317 -12.22 10.68 -42.48
C ASP A 317 -11.81 11.50 -43.70
N ASN A 318 -12.39 12.67 -44.00
CA ASN A 318 -11.95 13.52 -45.11
C ASN A 318 -12.36 14.99 -44.92
N TYR A 319 -11.39 15.93 -45.01
CA TYR A 319 -11.73 17.35 -45.20
C TYR A 319 -12.21 17.60 -46.63
N TYR A 320 -11.43 17.08 -47.58
CA TYR A 320 -11.62 17.17 -49.02
C TYR A 320 -11.05 15.89 -49.66
N PRO A 321 -11.87 15.02 -50.30
CA PRO A 321 -11.45 13.71 -50.81
C PRO A 321 -10.87 13.77 -52.25
N GLY A 322 -10.51 14.95 -52.75
CA GLY A 322 -9.96 15.16 -54.09
C GLY A 322 -10.96 15.70 -55.12
N ILE A 323 -10.45 15.97 -56.34
CA ILE A 323 -11.21 16.60 -57.43
C ILE A 323 -12.29 15.69 -58.03
N ASP A 324 -12.16 14.37 -57.88
CA ASP A 324 -13.12 13.41 -58.40
C ASP A 324 -14.42 13.43 -57.59
N ILE A 325 -15.46 14.05 -58.14
CA ILE A 325 -16.80 14.14 -57.54
C ILE A 325 -17.50 12.77 -57.42
N HIS A 326 -17.05 11.76 -58.17
CA HIS A 326 -17.59 10.40 -58.10
C HIS A 326 -16.93 9.55 -57.03
N ASN A 327 -15.91 10.07 -56.32
CA ASN A 327 -15.33 9.40 -55.18
C ASN A 327 -16.40 9.21 -54.09
N PRO A 328 -16.73 7.97 -53.69
CA PRO A 328 -17.79 7.73 -52.72
C PRO A 328 -17.45 8.33 -51.34
N ARG A 329 -16.17 8.64 -51.06
CA ARG A 329 -15.71 9.33 -49.83
C ARG A 329 -16.24 10.76 -49.67
N TRP A 330 -16.83 11.35 -50.70
CA TRP A 330 -17.60 12.59 -50.55
C TRP A 330 -18.72 12.49 -49.50
N GLY A 331 -19.23 11.28 -49.20
CA GLY A 331 -20.19 11.08 -48.12
C GLY A 331 -19.62 11.25 -46.70
N PHE A 332 -18.29 11.34 -46.54
CA PHE A 332 -17.62 11.68 -45.29
C PHE A 332 -17.03 13.10 -45.29
N ALA A 333 -17.07 13.79 -46.43
CA ALA A 333 -16.36 15.04 -46.62
C ALA A 333 -16.94 16.15 -45.73
N LEU A 334 -16.05 16.93 -45.12
CA LEU A 334 -16.43 18.09 -44.33
C LEU A 334 -16.75 19.33 -45.20
N THR A 335 -16.38 19.28 -46.48
CA THR A 335 -16.65 20.33 -47.48
C THR A 335 -17.54 19.80 -48.59
N THR A 336 -18.16 20.70 -49.34
CA THR A 336 -18.89 20.36 -50.57
C THR A 336 -17.95 20.34 -51.78
N PRO A 337 -18.34 19.69 -52.90
CA PRO A 337 -17.58 19.77 -54.16
C PRO A 337 -17.40 21.21 -54.69
N THR A 338 -18.24 22.16 -54.26
CA THR A 338 -18.13 23.58 -54.60
C THR A 338 -17.18 24.36 -53.69
N GLY A 339 -16.57 23.71 -52.69
CA GLY A 339 -15.65 24.32 -51.73
C GLY A 339 -16.33 25.08 -50.58
N ALA A 340 -17.63 24.86 -50.36
CA ALA A 340 -18.34 25.42 -49.21
C ALA A 340 -18.17 24.54 -47.97
N ASN A 341 -18.18 25.14 -46.78
CA ASN A 341 -18.13 24.40 -45.52
C ASN A 341 -19.43 23.62 -45.32
N GLY A 342 -19.33 22.33 -45.01
CA GLY A 342 -20.45 21.51 -44.57
C GLY A 342 -20.96 21.91 -43.18
N LYS A 343 -22.13 21.40 -42.80
CA LYS A 343 -22.74 21.67 -41.49
C LYS A 343 -21.82 21.24 -40.35
N THR A 344 -21.18 20.08 -40.48
CA THR A 344 -20.25 19.55 -39.46
C THR A 344 -19.09 20.51 -39.16
N ILE A 345 -18.50 21.18 -40.16
CA ILE A 345 -17.43 22.18 -39.92
C ILE A 345 -17.95 23.33 -39.07
N THR A 346 -19.13 23.86 -39.43
CA THR A 346 -19.70 25.03 -38.78
C THR A 346 -20.00 24.75 -37.31
N ASP A 347 -20.65 23.62 -37.03
CA ASP A 347 -21.02 23.23 -35.67
C ASP A 347 -19.80 22.79 -34.84
N LEU A 348 -18.83 22.11 -35.46
CA LEU A 348 -17.58 21.77 -34.81
C LEU A 348 -16.82 23.04 -34.41
N LYS A 349 -16.68 24.03 -35.30
CA LYS A 349 -16.03 25.31 -34.98
C LYS A 349 -16.69 26.00 -33.80
N ASN A 350 -18.02 26.02 -33.75
CA ASN A 350 -18.77 26.58 -32.62
C ASN A 350 -18.48 25.82 -31.32
N TYR A 351 -18.53 24.48 -31.33
CA TYR A 351 -18.20 23.64 -30.19
C TYR A 351 -16.76 23.87 -29.69
N LEU A 352 -15.79 23.88 -30.61
CA LEU A 352 -14.37 24.03 -30.31
C LEU A 352 -14.01 25.40 -29.74
N SER A 353 -14.64 26.46 -30.23
CA SER A 353 -14.46 27.83 -29.72
C SER A 353 -14.87 28.00 -28.25
N VAL A 354 -15.69 27.09 -27.71
CA VAL A 354 -16.20 27.14 -26.33
C VAL A 354 -15.50 26.13 -25.40
N TYR A 355 -15.10 24.96 -25.91
CA TYR A 355 -14.70 23.82 -25.07
C TYR A 355 -13.23 23.39 -25.14
N GLN A 356 -12.59 23.38 -26.31
CA GLN A 356 -11.43 22.49 -26.50
C GLN A 356 -10.10 23.03 -25.96
N LEU A 357 -10.02 24.31 -25.60
CA LEU A 357 -8.76 24.97 -25.23
C LEU A 357 -8.69 25.46 -23.78
N SER A 358 -9.73 25.26 -22.96
CA SER A 358 -9.74 25.85 -21.62
C SER A 358 -9.20 24.94 -20.51
N ALA A 359 -9.20 23.61 -20.69
CA ALA A 359 -8.93 22.66 -19.61
C ALA A 359 -8.40 21.31 -20.13
N ALA A 360 -7.52 20.70 -19.35
CA ALA A 360 -6.99 19.36 -19.58
C ALA A 360 -8.09 18.28 -19.44
N PRO A 361 -8.36 17.47 -20.48
CA PRO A 361 -9.33 16.38 -20.38
C PRO A 361 -8.78 15.18 -19.59
N HIS A 362 -9.63 14.18 -19.36
CA HIS A 362 -9.25 12.89 -18.78
C HIS A 362 -8.05 12.26 -19.53
N GLY A 363 -6.95 12.01 -18.81
CA GLY A 363 -5.68 11.55 -19.40
C GLY A 363 -4.44 11.93 -18.59
N ILE A 364 -3.28 11.52 -19.12
CA ILE A 364 -1.95 11.94 -18.65
C ILE A 364 -1.47 13.11 -19.49
N HIS A 365 -0.94 14.14 -18.81
CA HIS A 365 -0.46 15.37 -19.42
C HIS A 365 0.98 15.67 -18.97
N PRO A 366 1.87 16.09 -19.89
CA PRO A 366 3.24 16.44 -19.54
C PRO A 366 3.28 17.76 -18.74
N ALA A 367 4.39 18.02 -18.05
CA ALA A 367 4.56 19.27 -17.30
C ALA A 367 4.43 20.51 -18.20
N ALA A 368 4.98 20.49 -19.42
CA ALA A 368 4.91 21.58 -20.40
C ALA A 368 3.57 21.68 -21.16
N SER A 369 2.49 21.14 -20.60
CA SER A 369 1.16 21.16 -21.22
C SER A 369 0.60 22.59 -21.34
N PRO A 370 -0.17 22.93 -22.40
CA PRO A 370 -0.83 24.23 -22.52
C PRO A 370 -1.89 24.49 -21.43
N TYR A 371 -2.25 23.45 -20.67
CA TYR A 371 -3.17 23.57 -19.54
C TYR A 371 -2.47 23.92 -18.22
N ALA A 372 -1.14 24.12 -18.25
CA ALA A 372 -0.31 24.48 -17.12
C ALA A 372 0.26 25.89 -17.30
N GLN A 373 0.16 26.73 -16.27
CA GLN A 373 0.74 28.07 -16.23
C GLN A 373 1.75 28.14 -15.09
N TYR A 374 2.97 28.55 -15.42
CA TYR A 374 4.09 28.66 -14.50
C TYR A 374 4.46 30.11 -14.28
N SER A 375 4.89 30.42 -13.07
CA SER A 375 5.54 31.69 -12.74
C SER A 375 6.93 31.80 -13.42
N ASP A 376 7.52 33.00 -13.40
CA ASP A 376 8.84 33.22 -13.98
C ASP A 376 9.93 32.41 -13.25
N GLY A 377 10.86 31.82 -14.01
CA GLY A 377 12.05 31.13 -13.48
C GLY A 377 12.02 29.59 -13.53
N TRP A 378 10.89 28.98 -13.90
CA TRP A 378 10.79 27.54 -14.13
C TRP A 378 11.62 27.09 -15.33
N SER A 379 12.23 25.91 -15.23
CA SER A 379 13.00 25.28 -16.32
C SER A 379 12.34 23.99 -16.77
N PHE A 380 12.42 23.67 -18.07
CA PHE A 380 11.77 22.50 -18.67
C PHE A 380 12.79 21.61 -19.39
N SER A 381 12.58 20.30 -19.29
CA SER A 381 13.30 19.29 -20.07
C SER A 381 12.42 18.06 -20.29
N ASN A 382 12.93 17.05 -20.98
CA ASN A 382 12.27 15.75 -21.13
C ASN A 382 12.03 15.04 -19.78
N LEU A 383 12.69 15.47 -18.69
CA LEU A 383 12.47 14.96 -17.35
C LEU A 383 11.29 15.63 -16.62
N GLY A 384 10.74 16.72 -17.15
CA GLY A 384 9.66 17.50 -16.54
C GLY A 384 10.05 18.96 -16.28
N ALA A 385 9.32 19.59 -15.37
CA ALA A 385 9.54 20.96 -14.92
C ALA A 385 10.30 20.99 -13.58
N ASP A 386 11.31 21.86 -13.50
CA ASP A 386 12.13 22.04 -12.31
C ASP A 386 11.78 23.32 -11.55
N ILE A 387 11.75 23.20 -10.23
CA ILE A 387 11.31 24.27 -9.32
C ILE A 387 12.40 25.35 -9.25
N PRO A 388 12.07 26.64 -9.41
CA PRO A 388 13.06 27.72 -9.32
C PRO A 388 13.69 27.79 -7.93
N GLN A 389 15.01 28.06 -7.88
CA GLN A 389 15.73 28.27 -6.62
C GLN A 389 15.41 29.63 -5.98
N ILE A 390 15.12 30.65 -6.80
CA ILE A 390 14.85 32.03 -6.40
C ILE A 390 13.66 32.53 -7.21
N GLY A 391 12.71 33.22 -6.57
CA GLY A 391 11.53 33.78 -7.22
C GLY A 391 10.24 33.07 -6.84
N ASP A 392 9.17 33.38 -7.57
CA ASP A 392 7.88 32.73 -7.40
C ASP A 392 7.94 31.28 -7.91
N SER A 393 7.33 30.36 -7.18
CA SER A 393 7.31 28.92 -7.46
C SER A 393 5.88 28.40 -7.64
N ASN A 394 5.01 29.26 -8.16
CA ASN A 394 3.60 29.00 -8.35
C ASN A 394 3.36 28.32 -9.71
N ILE A 395 2.47 27.32 -9.71
CA ILE A 395 1.97 26.61 -10.88
C ILE A 395 0.44 26.59 -10.80
N THR A 396 -0.22 26.75 -11.93
CA THR A 396 -1.68 26.58 -12.04
C THR A 396 -1.98 25.57 -13.13
N PHE A 397 -2.71 24.50 -12.80
CA PHE A 397 -3.24 23.55 -13.76
C PHE A 397 -4.75 23.74 -13.90
N THR A 398 -5.24 23.83 -15.14
CA THR A 398 -6.68 23.88 -15.42
C THR A 398 -7.11 22.55 -16.04
N PHE A 399 -8.07 21.87 -15.42
CA PHE A 399 -8.48 20.52 -15.85
C PHE A 399 -10.00 20.33 -15.80
N GLU A 400 -10.50 19.31 -16.49
CA GLU A 400 -11.91 18.92 -16.53
C GLU A 400 -12.03 17.43 -16.21
N GLY A 401 -12.62 17.13 -15.05
CA GLY A 401 -12.70 15.77 -14.50
C GLY A 401 -13.08 15.78 -13.03
N SER A 402 -13.26 14.61 -12.44
CA SER A 402 -13.64 14.44 -11.03
C SER A 402 -12.44 14.14 -10.10
N GLU A 403 -11.26 13.91 -10.67
CA GLU A 403 -10.04 13.61 -9.91
C GLU A 403 -8.82 14.31 -10.50
N PHE A 404 -7.88 14.65 -9.63
CA PHE A 404 -6.61 15.26 -9.99
C PHE A 404 -5.45 14.56 -9.26
N GLY A 405 -4.38 14.28 -10.00
CA GLY A 405 -3.16 13.69 -9.48
C GLY A 405 -1.93 14.35 -10.07
N LEU A 406 -0.83 14.35 -9.32
CA LEU A 406 0.46 14.86 -9.78
C LEU A 406 1.42 13.71 -10.02
N ILE A 407 2.12 13.76 -11.14
CA ILE A 407 3.21 12.83 -11.43
C ILE A 407 4.49 13.54 -11.01
N VAL A 408 5.10 13.07 -9.92
CA VAL A 408 6.25 13.73 -9.30
C VAL A 408 7.43 12.78 -9.20
N ARG A 409 8.63 13.33 -9.27
CA ARG A 409 9.86 12.59 -8.99
C ARG A 409 10.22 12.75 -7.54
N ARG A 410 10.07 11.72 -6.73
CA ARG A 410 10.46 11.73 -5.31
C ARG A 410 11.87 11.23 -5.14
N GLY A 411 12.50 11.56 -4.01
CA GLY A 411 13.86 11.11 -3.72
C GLY A 411 14.35 11.47 -2.34
N ASN A 412 15.67 11.31 -2.12
CA ASN A 412 16.35 11.74 -0.88
C ASN A 412 16.62 13.25 -0.89
N TYR A 413 15.56 14.05 -1.03
CA TYR A 413 15.64 15.50 -1.00
C TYR A 413 14.38 16.07 -0.36
N ARG A 414 14.49 17.30 0.18
CA ARG A 414 13.36 17.99 0.79
C ARG A 414 12.72 18.94 -0.21
N ALA A 415 11.44 18.71 -0.46
CA ALA A 415 10.55 19.69 -1.07
C ALA A 415 9.10 19.45 -0.63
N THR A 416 8.33 20.52 -0.60
CA THR A 416 6.91 20.50 -0.24
C THR A 416 6.12 21.25 -1.30
N LEU A 417 5.03 20.66 -1.77
CA LEU A 417 4.06 21.30 -2.65
C LEU A 417 2.83 21.65 -1.81
N TYR A 418 2.48 22.92 -1.72
CA TYR A 418 1.22 23.36 -1.14
C TYR A 418 0.18 23.40 -2.24
N VAL A 419 -0.94 22.68 -2.07
CA VAL A 419 -1.90 22.46 -3.15
C VAL A 419 -3.29 22.92 -2.73
N GLU A 420 -3.99 23.56 -3.66
CA GLU A 420 -5.38 23.97 -3.53
C GLU A 420 -6.14 23.56 -4.79
N ILE A 421 -7.37 23.08 -4.64
CA ILE A 421 -8.31 22.84 -5.74
C ILE A 421 -9.46 23.82 -5.55
N ASP A 422 -9.70 24.66 -6.55
CA ASP A 422 -10.75 25.70 -6.53
C ASP A 422 -10.71 26.63 -5.31
N SER A 423 -9.49 26.94 -4.84
CA SER A 423 -9.24 27.76 -3.63
C SER A 423 -9.61 27.09 -2.29
N GLU A 424 -9.85 25.78 -2.31
CA GLU A 424 -10.01 24.95 -1.12
C GLU A 424 -8.82 23.99 -0.95
N PRO A 425 -8.47 23.59 0.29
CA PRO A 425 -7.44 22.57 0.52
C PRO A 425 -7.77 21.27 -0.21
N ALA A 426 -6.77 20.63 -0.83
CA ALA A 426 -6.95 19.38 -1.54
C ALA A 426 -7.40 18.26 -0.58
N ASN A 427 -8.49 17.57 -0.90
CA ASN A 427 -9.21 16.71 0.03
C ASN A 427 -8.53 15.36 0.35
N LEU A 428 -7.47 14.97 -0.38
CA LEU A 428 -6.67 13.77 -0.10
C LEU A 428 -5.33 14.06 0.58
N LEU A 429 -4.99 15.34 0.75
CA LEU A 429 -3.71 15.76 1.31
C LEU A 429 -3.83 16.11 2.79
N PRO A 430 -2.77 15.86 3.59
CA PRO A 430 -2.71 16.35 4.95
C PRO A 430 -2.72 17.88 4.99
N ILE A 431 -3.24 18.42 6.09
CA ILE A 431 -3.39 19.86 6.31
C ILE A 431 -2.38 20.32 7.38
N THR A 432 -1.74 21.47 7.16
CA THR A 432 -0.87 22.14 8.15
C THR A 432 -1.68 22.78 9.28
N GLN A 433 -1.02 23.25 10.34
CA GLN A 433 -1.73 23.99 11.41
C GLN A 433 -2.42 25.28 10.91
N LYS A 434 -2.01 25.80 9.75
CA LYS A 434 -2.55 27.01 9.13
C LYS A 434 -3.72 26.73 8.19
N GLY A 435 -4.11 25.47 7.99
CA GLY A 435 -5.20 25.10 7.08
C GLY A 435 -4.77 24.85 5.63
N GLU A 436 -3.47 24.93 5.31
CA GLU A 436 -2.96 24.67 3.95
C GLU A 436 -2.77 23.16 3.75
N SER A 437 -3.25 22.60 2.63
CA SER A 437 -2.94 21.21 2.26
C SER A 437 -1.56 21.12 1.60
N TYR A 438 -0.85 20.02 1.84
CA TYR A 438 0.53 19.87 1.36
C TYR A 438 0.88 18.43 0.96
N GLN A 439 1.82 18.32 0.02
CA GLN A 439 2.42 17.08 -0.46
C GLN A 439 3.94 17.15 -0.34
N ILE A 440 4.55 16.11 0.22
CA ILE A 440 6.00 16.03 0.44
C ILE A 440 6.66 15.21 -0.68
N LEU A 441 7.82 15.65 -1.16
CA LEU A 441 8.54 14.95 -2.22
C LEU A 441 9.69 14.06 -1.74
N THR A 442 10.00 14.09 -0.44
CA THR A 442 10.92 13.13 0.19
C THR A 442 10.36 11.72 0.04
N ALA A 443 11.05 10.81 -0.63
CA ALA A 443 10.60 9.43 -0.78
C ALA A 443 10.58 8.69 0.58
N PRO A 444 9.60 7.81 0.86
CA PRO A 444 9.54 7.05 2.11
C PRO A 444 10.81 6.22 2.38
N ASP A 445 11.34 5.57 1.34
CA ASP A 445 12.53 4.73 1.32
C ASP A 445 13.82 5.50 0.95
N LEU A 446 13.70 6.81 0.67
CA LEU A 446 14.76 7.69 0.18
C LEU A 446 15.29 7.32 -1.22
N SER A 447 14.67 6.40 -1.94
CA SER A 447 15.06 6.09 -3.32
C SER A 447 14.47 7.12 -4.29
N THR A 448 15.16 7.37 -5.41
CA THR A 448 14.63 8.27 -6.44
C THR A 448 13.74 7.50 -7.41
N HIS A 449 12.48 7.90 -7.51
CA HIS A 449 11.50 7.28 -8.41
C HIS A 449 10.41 8.28 -8.81
N VAL A 450 9.74 8.00 -9.92
CA VAL A 450 8.56 8.76 -10.37
C VAL A 450 7.32 8.03 -9.90
N GLU A 451 6.39 8.75 -9.28
CA GLU A 451 5.10 8.21 -8.87
C GLU A 451 3.96 9.19 -9.13
N LEU A 452 2.77 8.62 -9.30
CA LEU A 452 1.52 9.37 -9.34
C LEU A 452 0.96 9.49 -7.92
N ILE A 453 0.81 10.73 -7.47
CA ILE A 453 0.21 11.05 -6.18
C ILE A 453 -1.22 11.57 -6.41
N PRO A 454 -2.25 10.87 -5.92
CA PRO A 454 -3.61 11.40 -5.90
C PRO A 454 -3.69 12.64 -5.00
N ILE A 455 -4.18 13.75 -5.55
CA ILE A 455 -4.29 15.03 -4.85
C ILE A 455 -5.72 15.30 -4.45
N ALA A 456 -6.67 15.04 -5.36
CA ALA A 456 -8.08 15.21 -5.09
C ALA A 456 -8.93 14.19 -5.84
N ASN A 457 -10.06 13.81 -5.24
CA ASN A 457 -11.08 12.98 -5.87
C ASN A 457 -12.49 13.47 -5.50
N ASN A 458 -13.52 12.84 -6.07
CA ASN A 458 -14.92 13.21 -5.84
C ASN A 458 -15.22 14.70 -6.08
N LEU A 459 -14.50 15.32 -7.02
CA LEU A 459 -14.77 16.69 -7.44
C LEU A 459 -16.09 16.75 -8.21
N LYS A 460 -16.76 17.90 -8.14
CA LYS A 460 -18.02 18.11 -8.88
C LYS A 460 -17.75 18.01 -10.39
N PRO A 461 -18.61 17.40 -11.21
CA PRO A 461 -18.38 17.36 -12.65
C PRO A 461 -18.19 18.78 -13.24
N GLY A 462 -17.08 19.00 -13.93
CA GLY A 462 -16.80 20.27 -14.60
C GLY A 462 -15.31 20.63 -14.63
N LYS A 463 -15.06 21.92 -14.87
CA LYS A 463 -13.71 22.52 -14.92
C LYS A 463 -13.27 22.94 -13.52
N HIS A 464 -11.99 22.68 -13.23
CA HIS A 464 -11.35 22.95 -11.95
C HIS A 464 -9.98 23.60 -12.15
N ILE A 465 -9.51 24.28 -11.11
CA ILE A 465 -8.19 24.90 -11.07
C ILE A 465 -7.41 24.32 -9.89
N ALA A 466 -6.30 23.64 -10.18
CA ALA A 466 -5.31 23.25 -9.17
C ALA A 466 -4.21 24.32 -9.10
N LYS A 467 -4.07 24.97 -7.95
CA LYS A 467 -2.97 25.90 -7.67
C LYS A 467 -1.95 25.22 -6.78
N ILE A 468 -0.68 25.32 -7.18
CA ILE A 468 0.44 24.74 -6.45
C ILE A 468 1.47 25.80 -6.17
N ARG A 469 1.91 25.87 -4.92
CA ARG A 469 3.07 26.65 -4.49
C ARG A 469 4.15 25.69 -3.99
N ALA A 470 5.30 25.66 -4.65
CA ALA A 470 6.39 24.79 -4.24
C ALA A 470 7.34 25.46 -3.25
N ASP A 471 7.81 24.72 -2.24
CA ASP A 471 8.90 25.10 -1.35
C ASP A 471 10.06 24.10 -1.54
N ARG A 472 11.20 24.61 -2.02
CA ARG A 472 12.41 23.84 -2.40
C ARG A 472 12.19 22.84 -3.55
N GLY A 473 13.18 21.98 -3.82
CA GLY A 473 13.11 20.94 -4.86
C GLY A 473 13.73 21.32 -6.21
N TRP A 474 14.53 22.39 -6.26
CA TRP A 474 15.33 22.76 -7.42
C TRP A 474 16.38 21.69 -7.77
N ASN A 475 16.74 21.60 -9.05
CA ASN A 475 17.61 20.58 -9.65
C ASN A 475 17.11 19.14 -9.48
N GLN A 476 15.81 18.93 -9.24
CA GLN A 476 15.22 17.59 -9.08
C GLN A 476 14.23 17.23 -10.20
N TRP A 477 13.89 18.20 -11.06
CA TRP A 477 12.88 18.06 -12.11
C TRP A 477 11.53 17.61 -11.52
N ALA A 478 11.21 18.12 -10.34
CA ALA A 478 10.24 17.54 -9.40
C ALA A 478 8.85 17.25 -10.00
N ILE A 479 8.39 18.05 -10.96
CA ILE A 479 7.07 17.90 -11.60
C ILE A 479 7.26 17.25 -12.97
N VAL A 480 6.91 15.97 -13.09
CA VAL A 480 7.00 15.24 -14.37
C VAL A 480 5.77 15.53 -15.25
N GLY A 481 4.60 15.63 -14.61
CA GLY A 481 3.33 15.89 -15.28
C GLY A 481 2.16 15.83 -14.31
N PHE A 482 0.96 15.70 -14.85
CA PHE A 482 -0.26 15.55 -14.05
C PHE A 482 -1.25 14.61 -14.74
N SER A 483 -2.16 14.09 -13.93
CA SER A 483 -3.15 13.10 -14.33
C SER A 483 -4.53 13.62 -13.97
N VAL A 484 -5.46 13.48 -14.91
CA VAL A 484 -6.86 13.88 -14.71
C VAL A 484 -7.72 12.63 -14.79
N GLY A 485 -8.43 12.33 -13.71
CA GLY A 485 -9.39 11.23 -13.63
C GLY A 485 -10.80 11.74 -13.84
N ASN A 486 -11.65 10.88 -14.38
CA ASN A 486 -13.07 11.20 -14.58
C ASN A 486 -13.88 9.98 -14.14
N GLU A 487 -14.60 10.08 -13.05
CA GLU A 487 -15.48 9.01 -12.60
C GLU A 487 -16.71 8.97 -13.51
N PRO A 488 -17.13 7.78 -13.96
CA PRO A 488 -18.32 7.67 -14.79
C PRO A 488 -19.55 8.13 -13.99
N ALA A 489 -20.42 8.93 -14.60
CA ALA A 489 -21.66 9.43 -14.00
C ALA A 489 -22.68 8.34 -13.61
N TYR A 490 -22.35 7.06 -13.81
CA TYR A 490 -23.20 5.90 -13.56
C TYR A 490 -22.84 5.24 -12.22
N ASP A 491 -23.36 5.80 -11.12
CA ASP A 491 -23.16 5.26 -9.77
C ASP A 491 -24.27 4.25 -9.40
N ILE A 492 -23.91 2.95 -9.38
CA ILE A 492 -24.79 1.88 -8.89
C ILE A 492 -24.56 1.53 -7.42
N THR A 493 -23.62 2.20 -6.74
CA THR A 493 -23.09 1.78 -5.43
C THR A 493 -24.18 1.67 -4.38
N PHE A 494 -25.07 2.66 -4.28
CA PHE A 494 -26.18 2.63 -3.32
C PHE A 494 -27.15 1.46 -3.56
N ILE A 495 -27.46 1.16 -4.82
CA ILE A 495 -28.38 0.07 -5.18
C ILE A 495 -27.70 -1.29 -4.93
N THR A 496 -26.42 -1.43 -5.26
CA THR A 496 -25.64 -2.65 -5.01
C THR A 496 -25.42 -2.89 -3.52
N LEU A 497 -25.10 -1.86 -2.73
CA LEU A 497 -25.01 -1.96 -1.27
C LEU A 497 -26.35 -2.30 -0.62
N GLY A 498 -27.45 -1.71 -1.10
CA GLY A 498 -28.80 -2.07 -0.67
C GLY A 498 -29.14 -3.53 -0.95
N ALA A 499 -28.84 -4.02 -2.16
CA ALA A 499 -29.04 -5.42 -2.54
C ALA A 499 -28.11 -6.37 -1.76
N LEU A 500 -26.85 -6.00 -1.52
CA LEU A 500 -25.90 -6.76 -0.71
C LEU A 500 -26.34 -6.84 0.74
N PHE A 501 -26.82 -5.74 1.31
CA PHE A 501 -27.39 -5.72 2.65
C PHE A 501 -28.61 -6.63 2.75
N LEU A 502 -29.54 -6.58 1.78
CA LEU A 502 -30.70 -7.47 1.73
C LEU A 502 -30.29 -8.95 1.60
N PHE A 503 -29.26 -9.24 0.79
CA PHE A 503 -28.68 -10.57 0.67
C PHE A 503 -28.07 -11.04 1.99
N LEU A 504 -27.20 -10.25 2.61
CA LEU A 504 -26.55 -10.58 3.89
C LEU A 504 -27.56 -10.67 5.04
N ALA A 505 -28.60 -9.84 5.05
CA ALA A 505 -29.69 -9.90 6.03
C ALA A 505 -30.54 -11.16 5.82
N ALA A 506 -30.86 -11.54 4.57
CA ALA A 506 -31.57 -12.76 4.26
C ALA A 506 -30.73 -14.02 4.59
N CYS A 507 -29.45 -14.02 4.24
CA CYS A 507 -28.49 -15.06 4.63
C CYS A 507 -28.32 -15.13 6.14
N GLY A 508 -28.15 -14.00 6.83
CA GLY A 508 -28.08 -13.92 8.29
C GLY A 508 -29.36 -14.42 8.96
N TYR A 509 -30.53 -14.10 8.40
CA TYR A 509 -31.83 -14.59 8.88
C TYR A 509 -32.01 -16.10 8.66
N MET A 510 -31.57 -16.62 7.51
CA MET A 510 -31.51 -18.06 7.24
C MET A 510 -30.54 -18.73 8.22
N ILE A 511 -29.36 -18.14 8.43
CA ILE A 511 -28.29 -18.60 9.35
C ILE A 511 -28.78 -18.68 10.80
N TYR A 512 -29.49 -17.63 11.23
CA TYR A 512 -30.08 -17.53 12.56
C TYR A 512 -31.21 -18.55 12.80
N ASN A 513 -31.89 -19.01 11.75
CA ASN A 513 -32.93 -20.04 11.84
C ASN A 513 -32.43 -21.48 11.48
N LEU A 514 -31.11 -21.71 11.34
CA LEU A 514 -30.47 -23.00 11.01
C LEU A 514 -30.49 -24.03 12.16
N LYS A 515 -31.67 -24.56 12.53
CA LYS A 515 -31.72 -25.88 13.18
C LYS A 515 -31.67 -27.03 12.16
N SER A 516 -32.00 -26.77 10.89
CA SER A 516 -32.09 -27.78 9.81
C SER A 516 -30.85 -27.93 8.91
N VAL A 517 -30.00 -26.90 8.77
CA VAL A 517 -28.80 -26.95 7.90
C VAL A 517 -27.55 -27.45 8.64
N ARG A 518 -27.57 -27.36 9.97
CA ARG A 518 -26.53 -27.89 10.87
C ARG A 518 -26.37 -29.40 10.74
N THR A 519 -27.41 -30.12 10.36
CA THR A 519 -27.41 -31.57 10.11
C THR A 519 -26.72 -31.91 8.78
N PHE A 520 -27.01 -31.19 7.70
CA PHE A 520 -26.44 -31.44 6.36
C PHE A 520 -24.93 -31.10 6.25
N LEU A 521 -24.49 -30.01 6.90
CA LEU A 521 -23.06 -29.64 6.94
C LEU A 521 -22.23 -30.59 7.82
N ASN A 522 -22.82 -31.14 8.89
CA ASN A 522 -22.16 -32.16 9.71
C ASN A 522 -21.92 -33.46 8.93
N ASP A 523 -22.85 -33.84 8.05
CA ASP A 523 -22.73 -35.06 7.24
C ASP A 523 -21.66 -34.93 6.12
N MET A 524 -21.52 -33.74 5.53
CA MET A 524 -20.51 -33.47 4.49
C MET A 524 -19.10 -33.29 5.06
N ILE A 525 -18.97 -32.67 6.24
CA ILE A 525 -17.68 -32.53 6.95
C ILE A 525 -17.18 -33.90 7.44
N MET A 526 -18.08 -34.82 7.85
CA MET A 526 -17.68 -36.20 8.17
C MET A 526 -17.25 -37.03 6.94
N TYR A 527 -17.67 -36.65 5.73
CA TYR A 527 -17.31 -37.35 4.49
C TYR A 527 -15.86 -37.05 4.03
N PHE A 528 -15.38 -35.81 4.20
CA PHE A 528 -14.01 -35.42 3.79
C PHE A 528 -12.94 -35.68 4.86
N THR A 529 -13.30 -35.72 6.14
CA THR A 529 -12.33 -35.85 7.25
C THR A 529 -11.75 -37.28 7.38
N ASN A 530 -12.41 -38.30 6.81
CA ASN A 530 -12.01 -39.70 6.99
C ASN A 530 -10.98 -40.23 5.96
N ARG A 531 -10.70 -39.52 4.86
CA ARG A 531 -9.73 -40.00 3.84
C ARG A 531 -8.38 -39.27 3.84
N VAL A 532 -8.32 -38.03 4.32
CA VAL A 532 -7.04 -37.29 4.47
C VAL A 532 -6.24 -37.79 5.67
N ASN A 533 -6.91 -38.29 6.72
CA ASN A 533 -6.25 -38.85 7.91
C ASN A 533 -5.49 -40.15 7.66
N MET A 534 -5.80 -40.92 6.61
CA MET A 534 -5.13 -42.20 6.34
C MET A 534 -3.71 -42.01 5.75
N LEU A 535 -3.52 -40.98 4.91
CA LEU A 535 -2.21 -40.61 4.36
C LEU A 535 -1.28 -39.98 5.41
N ILE A 536 -1.84 -39.18 6.31
CA ILE A 536 -1.13 -38.59 7.45
C ILE A 536 -0.73 -39.68 8.47
N THR A 537 -1.59 -40.69 8.69
CA THR A 537 -1.30 -41.82 9.58
C THR A 537 -0.22 -42.76 9.02
N LEU A 538 -0.13 -42.93 7.71
CA LEU A 538 0.94 -43.71 7.05
C LEU A 538 2.30 -43.02 7.15
N CYS A 539 2.36 -41.71 6.90
CA CYS A 539 3.58 -40.92 7.07
C CYS A 539 4.03 -40.87 8.55
N LEU A 540 3.10 -40.65 9.49
CA LEU A 540 3.42 -40.64 10.93
C LEU A 540 3.76 -42.03 11.47
N GLY A 541 3.18 -43.10 10.93
CA GLY A 541 3.51 -44.47 11.28
C GLY A 541 4.93 -44.87 10.86
N THR A 542 5.43 -44.35 9.74
CA THR A 542 6.80 -44.62 9.28
C THR A 542 7.83 -43.87 10.14
N VAL A 543 7.51 -42.62 10.51
CA VAL A 543 8.33 -41.82 11.45
C VAL A 543 8.30 -42.41 12.87
N PHE A 544 7.15 -42.94 13.31
CA PHE A 544 7.00 -43.61 14.60
C PHE A 544 7.87 -44.88 14.70
N TRP A 545 7.95 -45.71 13.66
CA TRP A 545 8.79 -46.91 13.67
C TRP A 545 10.29 -46.61 13.60
N ILE A 546 10.71 -45.56 12.90
CA ILE A 546 12.10 -45.09 12.89
C ILE A 546 12.50 -44.55 14.27
N SER A 547 11.59 -43.84 14.94
CA SER A 547 11.80 -43.29 16.28
C SER A 547 11.73 -44.37 17.38
N ALA A 548 10.85 -45.36 17.25
CA ALA A 548 10.75 -46.53 18.14
C ALA A 548 12.03 -47.38 18.10
N GLY A 549 12.66 -47.52 16.93
CA GLY A 549 13.96 -48.20 16.77
C GLY A 549 15.12 -47.50 17.48
N MET A 550 15.02 -46.18 17.71
CA MET A 550 16.04 -45.40 18.44
C MET A 550 15.81 -45.36 19.97
N THR A 551 14.64 -45.79 20.46
CA THR A 551 14.19 -45.51 21.84
C THR A 551 14.06 -46.76 22.73
N TRP A 552 14.22 -47.99 22.21
CA TRP A 552 14.16 -49.23 23.00
C TRP A 552 15.41 -49.51 23.87
N GLY A 553 15.91 -48.48 24.54
CA GLY A 553 17.09 -48.51 25.43
C GLY A 553 16.89 -47.74 26.74
N GLN A 554 15.88 -48.12 27.53
CA GLN A 554 15.69 -47.86 28.98
C GLN A 554 15.44 -46.43 29.54
N ASN A 555 14.77 -46.45 30.71
CA ASN A 555 14.12 -45.37 31.46
C ASN A 555 15.05 -44.27 32.01
N LEU A 556 15.09 -43.10 31.34
CA LEU A 556 15.73 -41.87 31.81
C LEU A 556 14.95 -40.99 32.83
N PRO A 557 13.60 -40.99 32.94
CA PRO A 557 12.90 -39.99 33.77
C PRO A 557 13.06 -40.11 35.30
N GLN A 558 13.61 -41.21 35.82
CA GLN A 558 13.67 -41.45 37.27
C GLN A 558 14.94 -40.91 37.96
N LEU A 559 15.96 -40.48 37.21
CA LEU A 559 17.22 -39.97 37.78
C LEU A 559 17.16 -38.51 38.27
N PHE A 560 16.16 -37.72 37.89
CA PHE A 560 16.09 -36.28 38.18
C PHE A 560 15.03 -35.86 39.21
N VAL A 561 14.22 -36.78 39.71
CA VAL A 561 13.01 -36.43 40.48
C VAL A 561 13.23 -36.35 41.99
N ARG A 562 14.36 -36.80 42.56
CA ARG A 562 14.57 -36.74 44.02
C ARG A 562 16.01 -36.36 44.42
N GLN A 563 16.14 -35.09 44.85
CA GLN A 563 16.90 -34.60 46.02
C GLN A 563 17.83 -33.35 45.87
N ASN A 564 17.95 -32.67 44.72
CA ASN A 564 18.54 -31.31 44.74
C ASN A 564 18.13 -30.44 43.53
N GLU A 565 17.33 -29.37 43.74
CA GLU A 565 16.94 -28.42 42.67
C GLU A 565 18.13 -27.65 42.07
N PHE A 566 19.26 -27.59 42.79
CA PHE A 566 20.43 -26.83 42.40
C PHE A 566 21.10 -27.35 41.12
N VAL A 567 21.25 -28.67 40.98
CA VAL A 567 22.02 -29.28 39.88
C VAL A 567 21.35 -29.06 38.51
N PRO A 568 20.04 -29.36 38.31
CA PRO A 568 19.37 -29.10 37.03
C PRO A 568 19.38 -27.61 36.65
N LEU A 569 19.25 -26.71 37.63
CA LEU A 569 19.29 -25.28 37.40
C LEU A 569 20.69 -24.81 36.98
N ALA A 570 21.74 -25.28 37.66
CA ALA A 570 23.13 -24.98 37.32
C ALA A 570 23.48 -25.47 35.91
N VAL A 571 23.08 -26.70 35.55
CA VAL A 571 23.31 -27.26 34.21
C VAL A 571 22.55 -26.47 33.13
N THR A 572 21.31 -26.03 33.40
CA THR A 572 20.54 -25.18 32.47
C THR A 572 21.20 -23.83 32.26
N THR A 573 21.64 -23.17 33.35
CA THR A 573 22.34 -21.89 33.28
C THR A 573 23.68 -22.01 32.56
N ILE A 574 24.46 -23.07 32.82
CA ILE A 574 25.72 -23.33 32.13
C ILE A 574 25.49 -23.57 30.64
N SER A 575 24.46 -24.35 30.27
CA SER A 575 24.12 -24.61 28.87
C SER A 575 23.67 -23.32 28.16
N ALA A 576 22.89 -22.47 28.83
CA ALA A 576 22.49 -21.16 28.33
C ALA A 576 23.68 -20.22 28.14
N LEU A 577 24.62 -20.18 29.10
CA LEU A 577 25.85 -19.38 29.00
C LEU A 577 26.78 -19.90 27.91
N ALA A 578 26.95 -21.23 27.80
CA ALA A 578 27.72 -21.86 26.73
C ALA A 578 27.13 -21.54 25.36
N TYR A 579 25.80 -21.59 25.22
CA TYR A 579 25.11 -21.11 24.03
C TYR A 579 25.38 -19.62 23.79
N TYR A 580 25.23 -18.74 24.78
CA TYR A 580 25.36 -17.30 24.57
C TYR A 580 26.79 -16.87 24.20
N VAL A 581 27.80 -17.43 24.86
CA VAL A 581 29.20 -17.00 24.76
C VAL A 581 29.97 -17.75 23.67
N SER A 582 29.58 -18.98 23.30
CA SER A 582 30.35 -19.78 22.35
C SER A 582 30.39 -19.17 20.96
N PRO A 583 31.58 -18.92 20.37
CA PRO A 583 31.71 -18.54 18.97
C PRO A 583 31.57 -19.73 18.01
N TRP A 584 31.61 -20.97 18.53
CA TRP A 584 31.63 -22.20 17.73
C TRP A 584 30.20 -22.68 17.44
N LEU A 585 29.87 -22.88 16.16
CA LEU A 585 28.55 -23.35 15.72
C LEU A 585 28.19 -24.70 16.34
N LEU A 586 29.11 -25.67 16.32
CA LEU A 586 28.86 -27.02 16.86
C LEU A 586 28.54 -27.00 18.35
N LEU A 587 29.34 -26.27 19.15
CA LEU A 587 29.09 -26.13 20.59
C LEU A 587 27.77 -25.39 20.87
N SER A 588 27.39 -24.45 20.00
CA SER A 588 26.10 -23.77 20.10
C SER A 588 24.93 -24.71 19.83
N LEU A 589 25.03 -25.55 18.79
CA LEU A 589 24.01 -26.56 18.47
C LEU A 589 23.89 -27.60 19.58
N LEU A 590 25.02 -28.10 20.11
CA LEU A 590 25.02 -29.02 21.25
C LEU A 590 24.38 -28.38 22.49
N SER A 591 24.65 -27.10 22.75
CA SER A 591 24.04 -26.35 23.85
C SER A 591 22.53 -26.18 23.64
N LEU A 592 22.07 -25.93 22.40
CA LEU A 592 20.64 -25.85 22.07
C LEU A 592 19.94 -27.20 22.24
N THR A 593 20.58 -28.31 21.86
CA THR A 593 20.03 -29.66 22.09
C THR A 593 19.93 -29.95 23.59
N ALA A 594 20.97 -29.62 24.37
CA ALA A 594 20.95 -29.74 25.82
C ALA A 594 19.83 -28.89 26.44
N LEU A 595 19.69 -27.63 26.01
CA LEU A 595 18.61 -26.74 26.44
C LEU A 595 17.23 -27.28 26.06
N LEU A 596 17.06 -27.85 24.87
CA LEU A 596 15.81 -28.45 24.43
C LEU A 596 15.41 -29.60 25.35
N ILE A 597 16.36 -30.49 25.70
CA ILE A 597 16.13 -31.58 26.65
C ILE A 597 15.79 -31.02 28.03
N LEU A 598 16.54 -30.02 28.51
CA LEU A 598 16.30 -29.43 29.83
C LEU A 598 14.96 -28.69 29.91
N PHE A 599 14.56 -27.96 28.88
CA PHE A 599 13.25 -27.31 28.77
C PHE A 599 12.14 -28.36 28.64
N TYR A 600 12.40 -29.44 27.91
CA TYR A 600 11.53 -30.61 27.87
C TYR A 600 11.44 -31.30 29.24
N LEU A 601 12.41 -31.21 30.14
CA LEU A 601 12.32 -31.79 31.49
C LEU A 601 11.73 -30.81 32.52
N ARG A 602 11.98 -29.51 32.36
CA ARG A 602 11.63 -28.43 33.30
C ARG A 602 11.10 -27.19 32.55
N PRO A 603 9.85 -27.24 32.03
CA PRO A 603 9.26 -26.13 31.29
C PRO A 603 9.05 -24.87 32.17
N ASP A 604 8.94 -25.04 33.50
CA ASP A 604 8.92 -23.94 34.47
C ASP A 604 10.23 -23.14 34.46
N VAL A 605 11.38 -23.82 34.36
CA VAL A 605 12.70 -23.20 34.27
C VAL A 605 12.88 -22.54 32.90
N ALA A 606 12.34 -23.13 31.83
CA ALA A 606 12.36 -22.52 30.50
C ALA A 606 11.70 -21.12 30.50
N LEU A 607 10.52 -20.98 31.11
CA LEU A 607 9.84 -19.70 31.25
C LEU A 607 10.63 -18.68 32.08
N ALA A 608 11.28 -19.13 33.15
CA ALA A 608 12.14 -18.27 33.96
C ALA A 608 13.38 -17.80 33.17
N MET A 609 14.00 -18.69 32.39
CA MET A 609 15.13 -18.34 31.54
C MET A 609 14.73 -17.33 30.45
N ILE A 610 13.56 -17.49 29.81
CA ILE A 610 13.03 -16.49 28.88
C ILE A 610 12.89 -15.14 29.60
N ALA A 611 12.28 -15.11 30.79
CA ALA A 611 12.09 -13.88 31.57
C ALA A 611 13.40 -13.18 31.96
N LEU A 612 14.47 -13.93 32.20
CA LEU A 612 15.82 -13.41 32.48
C LEU A 612 16.44 -12.73 31.26
N VAL A 613 16.29 -13.33 30.08
CA VAL A 613 16.98 -12.88 28.85
C VAL A 613 16.25 -11.76 28.10
N ILE A 614 15.00 -11.44 28.47
CA ILE A 614 14.17 -10.36 27.88
C ILE A 614 14.98 -9.10 27.49
N PRO A 615 15.78 -8.47 28.36
CA PRO A 615 16.42 -7.20 28.03
C PRO A 615 17.61 -7.32 27.06
N PHE A 616 18.16 -8.52 26.88
CA PHE A 616 19.38 -8.74 26.10
C PHE A 616 19.12 -9.02 24.61
N TYR A 617 17.93 -8.70 24.09
CA TYR A 617 17.58 -8.95 22.69
C TYR A 617 18.45 -8.18 21.69
N LEU A 618 19.00 -7.02 22.08
CA LEU A 618 19.91 -6.19 21.28
C LEU A 618 21.31 -6.81 21.10
N TYR A 619 21.57 -7.95 21.73
CA TYR A 619 22.80 -8.73 21.56
C TYR A 619 22.46 -10.08 20.92
N PRO A 620 21.96 -10.10 19.67
CA PRO A 620 21.61 -11.33 19.01
C PRO A 620 22.85 -12.14 18.64
N LYS A 621 22.66 -13.45 18.52
CA LYS A 621 23.71 -14.38 18.13
C LYS A 621 23.67 -14.62 16.60
N PRO A 622 24.80 -14.49 15.88
CA PRO A 622 24.87 -14.88 14.48
C PRO A 622 24.81 -16.40 14.35
N MET A 623 23.87 -16.91 13.56
CA MET A 623 23.76 -18.30 13.14
C MET A 623 23.23 -18.37 11.70
N PHE A 624 23.87 -19.14 10.82
CA PHE A 624 23.40 -19.34 9.44
C PHE A 624 23.14 -18.02 8.68
N GLU A 625 24.08 -17.08 8.74
CA GLU A 625 23.98 -15.75 8.10
C GLU A 625 22.83 -14.85 8.61
N ARG A 626 22.16 -15.25 9.69
CA ARG A 626 21.09 -14.48 10.34
C ARG A 626 21.41 -14.21 11.81
N MET A 627 20.79 -13.17 12.36
CA MET A 627 20.92 -12.78 13.77
C MET A 627 19.67 -13.22 14.53
N PHE A 628 19.82 -14.04 15.57
CA PHE A 628 18.72 -14.50 16.41
C PHE A 628 18.87 -13.98 17.83
N SER A 629 17.81 -13.38 18.37
CA SER A 629 17.86 -12.94 19.77
C SER A 629 17.80 -14.14 20.71
N THR A 630 18.47 -14.07 21.86
CA THR A 630 18.43 -15.19 22.83
C THR A 630 17.00 -15.41 23.35
N THR A 631 16.21 -14.34 23.49
CA THR A 631 14.79 -14.38 23.87
C THR A 631 13.94 -15.12 22.86
N GLU A 632 14.12 -14.85 21.56
CA GLU A 632 13.46 -15.57 20.45
C GLU A 632 13.81 -17.06 20.51
N VAL A 633 15.10 -17.39 20.55
CA VAL A 633 15.58 -18.78 20.56
C VAL A 633 15.03 -19.56 21.76
N PHE A 634 15.06 -18.97 22.96
CA PHE A 634 14.55 -19.66 24.15
C PHE A 634 13.03 -19.84 24.11
N THR A 635 12.30 -18.87 23.55
CA THR A 635 10.84 -18.96 23.39
C THR A 635 10.46 -20.05 22.40
N LEU A 636 11.17 -20.15 21.27
CA LEU A 636 10.95 -21.20 20.27
C LEU A 636 11.34 -22.58 20.80
N LEU A 637 12.48 -22.71 21.51
CA LEU A 637 12.87 -23.97 22.16
C LEU A 637 11.85 -24.41 23.22
N ALA A 638 11.37 -23.48 24.05
CA ALA A 638 10.35 -23.78 25.05
C ALA A 638 9.04 -24.23 24.39
N THR A 639 8.66 -23.58 23.28
CA THR A 639 7.50 -23.96 22.47
C THR A 639 7.64 -25.37 21.92
N ALA A 640 8.78 -25.68 21.29
CA ALA A 640 9.08 -27.01 20.77
C ALA A 640 9.07 -28.08 21.89
N ALA A 641 9.68 -27.79 23.04
CA ALA A 641 9.68 -28.67 24.21
C ALA A 641 8.26 -28.99 24.71
N VAL A 642 7.38 -27.98 24.82
CA VAL A 642 6.00 -28.16 25.26
C VAL A 642 5.16 -28.91 24.22
N LEU A 643 5.33 -28.64 22.93
CA LEU A 643 4.66 -29.37 21.86
C LEU A 643 5.05 -30.85 21.86
N MET A 644 6.36 -31.15 21.99
CA MET A 644 6.84 -32.53 22.10
C MET A 644 6.24 -33.26 23.31
N ARG A 645 6.17 -32.61 24.49
CA ARG A 645 5.51 -33.18 25.68
C ARG A 645 4.05 -33.53 25.41
N ASN A 646 3.32 -32.63 24.77
CA ASN A 646 1.90 -32.84 24.52
C ASN A 646 1.67 -33.98 23.53
N ILE A 647 2.46 -34.06 22.45
CA ILE A 647 2.37 -35.15 21.46
C ILE A 647 2.68 -36.51 22.10
N ILE A 648 3.73 -36.59 22.93
CA ILE A 648 4.12 -37.83 23.61
C ILE A 648 3.04 -38.26 24.64
N ASN A 649 2.51 -37.33 25.44
CA ASN A 649 1.47 -37.66 26.42
C ASN A 649 0.12 -38.03 25.79
N LEU A 650 -0.21 -37.49 24.61
CA LEU A 650 -1.37 -37.89 23.81
C LEU A 650 -1.28 -39.35 23.33
N SER A 651 -0.06 -39.86 23.12
CA SER A 651 0.17 -41.25 22.68
C SER A 651 0.09 -42.29 23.80
N SER A 652 0.10 -41.88 25.07
CA SER A 652 0.12 -42.76 26.24
C SER A 652 -1.23 -42.91 26.97
N LEU A 653 -2.33 -42.38 26.43
CA LEU A 653 -3.67 -42.39 27.08
C LEU A 653 -4.70 -43.22 26.28
N SER A 654 -5.46 -44.05 27.01
CA SER A 654 -6.69 -44.74 26.59
C SER A 654 -7.80 -43.74 26.16
N PRO A 655 -8.85 -44.17 25.42
CA PRO A 655 -9.70 -43.31 24.57
C PRO A 655 -10.75 -42.46 25.33
N ASP A 656 -10.43 -42.00 26.55
CA ASP A 656 -11.27 -41.05 27.29
C ASP A 656 -10.79 -39.62 26.97
N ILE A 657 -11.23 -39.11 25.82
CA ILE A 657 -10.87 -37.79 25.26
C ILE A 657 -11.57 -36.67 26.05
N SER A 658 -11.21 -36.49 27.31
CA SER A 658 -11.82 -35.47 28.17
C SER A 658 -10.85 -34.74 29.10
N SER A 659 -9.63 -34.40 28.66
CA SER A 659 -8.78 -33.51 29.48
C SER A 659 -7.70 -32.72 28.72
N PHE A 660 -8.11 -31.70 27.97
CA PHE A 660 -7.36 -30.43 27.84
C PHE A 660 -8.22 -29.35 27.15
N ARG A 661 -9.46 -29.14 27.59
CA ARG A 661 -10.23 -27.96 27.15
C ARG A 661 -9.71 -26.73 27.89
N LEU A 662 -8.73 -26.04 27.31
CA LEU A 662 -8.30 -24.72 27.77
C LEU A 662 -9.52 -23.79 27.71
N ARG A 663 -10.14 -23.51 28.86
CA ARG A 663 -11.25 -22.56 28.95
C ARG A 663 -10.67 -21.16 28.78
N LEU A 664 -10.83 -20.60 27.59
CA LEU A 664 -10.34 -19.25 27.27
C LEU A 664 -11.02 -18.22 28.17
N SER A 665 -10.22 -17.52 28.98
CA SER A 665 -10.67 -16.39 29.78
C SER A 665 -11.00 -15.18 28.88
N SER A 666 -11.62 -14.15 29.43
CA SER A 666 -11.79 -12.88 28.69
C SER A 666 -10.44 -12.25 28.31
N LEU A 667 -9.40 -12.45 29.12
CA LEU A 667 -8.06 -11.93 28.83
C LEU A 667 -7.41 -12.72 27.69
N ASP A 668 -7.55 -14.06 27.71
CA ASP A 668 -7.05 -14.93 26.64
C ASP A 668 -7.67 -14.52 25.28
N LYS A 669 -8.99 -14.27 25.26
CA LYS A 669 -9.68 -13.79 24.06
C LYS A 669 -9.15 -12.43 23.60
N ALA A 670 -8.95 -11.49 24.52
CA ALA A 670 -8.43 -10.16 24.18
C ALA A 670 -7.02 -10.21 23.58
N VAL A 671 -6.13 -11.05 24.13
CA VAL A 671 -4.78 -11.27 23.59
C VAL A 671 -4.81 -11.91 22.20
N LEU A 672 -5.65 -12.91 21.98
CA LEU A 672 -5.81 -13.54 20.66
C LEU A 672 -6.43 -12.58 19.63
N THR A 673 -7.38 -11.75 20.04
CA THR A 673 -7.93 -10.68 19.20
C THR A 673 -6.85 -9.68 18.83
N PHE A 674 -6.03 -9.23 19.79
CA PHE A 674 -4.89 -8.35 19.53
C PHE A 674 -3.92 -8.95 18.51
N ALA A 675 -3.54 -10.22 18.67
CA ALA A 675 -2.66 -10.91 17.72
C ALA A 675 -3.28 -11.05 16.31
N THR A 676 -4.59 -11.31 16.24
CA THR A 676 -5.31 -11.43 14.97
C THR A 676 -5.42 -10.08 14.25
N LEU A 677 -5.74 -9.01 14.98
CA LEU A 677 -5.79 -7.65 14.41
C LEU A 677 -4.40 -7.19 13.96
N SER A 678 -3.35 -7.55 14.71
CA SER A 678 -1.97 -7.32 14.30
C SER A 678 -1.62 -8.03 12.98
N LEU A 679 -2.05 -9.28 12.81
CA LEU A 679 -1.89 -10.01 11.55
C LEU A 679 -2.67 -9.34 10.40
N ILE A 680 -3.91 -8.92 10.65
CA ILE A 680 -4.75 -8.22 9.65
C ILE A 680 -4.13 -6.88 9.24
N SER A 681 -3.49 -6.15 10.15
CA SER A 681 -2.88 -4.85 9.86
C SER A 681 -1.75 -4.92 8.82
N ILE A 682 -1.12 -6.10 8.63
CA ILE A 682 -0.12 -6.31 7.57
C ILE A 682 -0.72 -6.07 6.17
N LEU A 683 -2.02 -6.29 5.99
CA LEU A 683 -2.71 -6.03 4.71
C LEU A 683 -2.72 -4.55 4.32
N SER A 684 -2.46 -3.64 5.26
CA SER A 684 -2.38 -2.20 5.02
C SER A 684 -0.95 -1.65 5.02
N ALA A 685 0.05 -2.51 5.20
CA ALA A 685 1.45 -2.11 5.20
C ALA A 685 1.99 -1.98 3.76
N ASN A 686 2.60 -0.84 3.46
CA ASN A 686 3.35 -0.64 2.22
C ASN A 686 4.68 -1.41 2.28
N GLU A 687 5.35 -1.37 3.44
CA GLU A 687 6.60 -2.08 3.72
C GLU A 687 6.32 -3.44 4.37
N LEU A 688 5.99 -4.44 3.55
CA LEU A 688 5.61 -5.78 4.00
C LEU A 688 6.74 -6.49 4.79
N GLY A 689 8.00 -6.31 4.38
CA GLY A 689 9.14 -6.94 5.05
C GLY A 689 9.31 -6.47 6.50
N ALA A 690 9.14 -5.17 6.73
CA ALA A 690 9.17 -4.55 8.05
C ALA A 690 7.98 -5.03 8.90
N ALA A 691 6.76 -4.99 8.34
CA ALA A 691 5.54 -5.43 9.02
C ALA A 691 5.57 -6.89 9.47
N ILE A 692 6.06 -7.81 8.62
CA ILE A 692 6.19 -9.24 8.95
C ILE A 692 7.21 -9.44 10.08
N THR A 693 8.31 -8.69 10.04
CA THR A 693 9.36 -8.79 11.06
C THR A 693 8.82 -8.34 12.42
N GLU A 694 8.17 -7.17 12.48
CA GLU A 694 7.58 -6.66 13.72
C GLU A 694 6.46 -7.58 14.23
N PHE A 695 5.58 -8.08 13.35
CA PHE A 695 4.58 -9.07 13.74
C PHE A 695 5.21 -10.29 14.41
N ARG A 696 6.27 -10.85 13.82
CA ARG A 696 6.95 -12.04 14.38
C ARG A 696 7.54 -11.77 15.76
N VAL A 697 8.38 -10.73 15.87
CA VAL A 697 9.23 -10.53 17.05
C VAL A 697 8.58 -9.73 18.17
N ILE A 698 7.60 -8.86 17.86
CA ILE A 698 6.93 -7.98 18.85
C ILE A 698 5.52 -8.46 19.18
N VAL A 699 4.85 -9.21 18.29
CA VAL A 699 3.49 -9.71 18.55
C VAL A 699 3.48 -11.22 18.78
N LEU A 700 3.86 -12.01 17.77
CA LEU A 700 3.71 -13.45 17.78
C LEU A 700 4.54 -14.10 18.89
N GLU A 701 5.84 -13.81 18.97
CA GLU A 701 6.73 -14.40 19.98
C GLU A 701 6.34 -14.04 21.44
N PRO A 702 6.05 -12.77 21.79
CA PRO A 702 5.50 -12.44 23.12
C PRO A 702 4.15 -13.09 23.42
N VAL A 703 3.26 -13.22 22.43
CA VAL A 703 1.98 -13.92 22.59
C VAL A 703 2.20 -15.44 22.77
N LEU A 704 3.16 -16.03 22.07
CA LEU A 704 3.57 -17.42 22.31
C LEU A 704 4.08 -17.59 23.73
N PHE A 705 4.90 -16.67 24.23
CA PHE A 705 5.33 -16.68 25.64
C PHE A 705 4.16 -16.59 26.62
N TYR A 706 3.17 -15.71 26.36
CA TYR A 706 1.91 -15.66 27.12
C TYR A 706 1.21 -17.04 27.13
N LEU A 707 1.06 -17.67 25.97
CA LEU A 707 0.41 -18.97 25.83
C LEU A 707 1.16 -20.09 26.55
N LEU A 708 2.51 -20.08 26.54
CA LEU A 708 3.31 -21.05 27.29
C LEU A 708 3.05 -20.96 28.79
N VAL A 709 3.03 -19.75 29.36
CA VAL A 709 2.69 -19.52 30.79
C VAL A 709 1.26 -20.02 31.10
N ARG A 710 0.33 -19.91 30.15
CA ARG A 710 -1.06 -20.38 30.32
C ARG A 710 -1.20 -21.89 30.29
N VAL A 711 -0.50 -22.56 29.37
CA VAL A 711 -0.62 -24.01 29.11
C VAL A 711 0.19 -24.83 30.11
N ILE A 712 1.37 -24.37 30.50
CA ILE A 712 2.24 -25.11 31.42
C ILE A 712 1.58 -25.19 32.82
N PRO A 713 1.54 -26.38 33.46
CA PRO A 713 1.03 -26.54 34.81
C PRO A 713 2.02 -25.96 35.83
N LEU A 714 1.85 -24.68 36.16
CA LEU A 714 2.71 -23.94 37.08
C LEU A 714 2.18 -23.95 38.52
N THR A 715 3.08 -24.13 39.49
CA THR A 715 2.81 -23.95 40.92
C THR A 715 2.97 -22.49 41.34
N ARG A 716 2.53 -22.15 42.56
CA ARG A 716 2.72 -20.82 43.16
C ARG A 716 4.21 -20.42 43.22
N THR A 717 5.08 -21.38 43.53
CA THR A 717 6.53 -21.17 43.59
C THR A 717 7.12 -20.88 42.22
N ASP A 718 6.61 -21.52 41.17
CA ASP A 718 7.11 -21.32 39.81
C ASP A 718 6.75 -19.92 39.28
N LEU A 719 5.55 -19.41 39.56
CA LEU A 719 5.16 -18.04 39.20
C LEU A 719 6.06 -16.98 39.84
N VAL A 720 6.40 -17.20 41.11
CA VAL A 720 7.35 -16.35 41.83
C VAL A 720 8.76 -16.49 41.23
N ARG A 721 9.21 -17.70 40.87
CA ARG A 721 10.51 -17.95 40.25
C ARG A 721 10.65 -17.25 38.90
N ILE A 722 9.63 -17.32 38.04
CA ILE A 722 9.63 -16.61 36.74
C ILE A 722 9.75 -15.09 36.97
N SER A 723 9.02 -14.57 37.97
CA SER A 723 9.09 -13.16 38.36
C SER A 723 10.46 -12.77 38.94
N ASP A 724 11.11 -13.67 39.69
CA ASP A 724 12.47 -13.47 40.20
C ASP A 724 13.47 -13.30 39.05
N TYR A 725 13.37 -14.13 38.02
CA TYR A 725 14.28 -14.11 36.89
C TYR A 725 14.11 -12.83 36.07
N PHE A 726 12.89 -12.32 35.93
CA PHE A 726 12.65 -11.00 35.36
C PHE A 726 13.32 -9.87 36.16
N VAL A 727 13.20 -9.90 37.50
CA VAL A 727 13.89 -8.93 38.39
C VAL A 727 15.41 -9.07 38.32
N ILE A 728 15.94 -10.29 38.22
CA ILE A 728 17.39 -10.54 38.05
C ILE A 728 17.87 -9.95 36.72
N GLY A 729 17.13 -10.16 35.63
CA GLY A 729 17.47 -9.56 34.33
C GLY A 729 17.53 -8.04 34.40
N ALA A 730 16.54 -7.40 35.05
CA ALA A 730 16.53 -5.96 35.28
C ALA A 730 17.63 -5.47 36.22
N PHE A 731 17.97 -6.25 37.24
CA PHE A 731 19.10 -5.95 38.12
C PHE A 731 20.42 -5.96 37.36
N LEU A 732 20.64 -6.94 36.47
CA LEU A 732 21.84 -6.99 35.62
C LEU A 732 21.92 -5.77 34.69
N VAL A 733 20.80 -5.36 34.06
CA VAL A 733 20.73 -4.12 33.27
C VAL A 733 21.13 -2.90 34.10
N ALA A 734 20.63 -2.79 35.34
CA ALA A 734 20.97 -1.68 36.23
C ALA A 734 22.45 -1.69 36.61
N ILE A 735 23.00 -2.84 37.02
CA ILE A 735 24.41 -2.97 37.40
C ILE A 735 25.35 -2.68 36.23
N ILE A 736 25.07 -3.24 35.04
CA ILE A 736 25.85 -2.95 33.83
C ILE A 736 25.86 -1.44 33.56
N GLY A 737 24.69 -0.78 33.63
CA GLY A 737 24.58 0.65 33.43
C GLY A 737 25.35 1.47 34.48
N LEU A 738 25.27 1.08 35.76
CA LEU A 738 25.99 1.76 36.84
C LEU A 738 27.51 1.63 36.68
N ILE A 739 28.00 0.44 36.32
CA ILE A 739 29.42 0.21 36.01
C ILE A 739 29.85 1.08 34.82
N GLN A 740 29.08 1.07 33.73
CA GLN A 740 29.36 1.91 32.55
C GLN A 740 29.40 3.40 32.89
N TYR A 741 28.48 3.86 33.73
CA TYR A 741 28.44 5.25 34.21
C TYR A 741 29.67 5.61 35.03
N THR A 742 30.09 4.74 35.97
CA THR A 742 31.30 4.97 36.78
C THR A 742 32.58 4.96 35.95
N LEU A 743 32.61 4.21 34.84
CA LEU A 743 33.75 4.13 33.93
C LEU A 743 33.74 5.22 32.84
N GLY A 744 32.68 6.03 32.76
CA GLY A 744 32.52 7.05 31.71
C GLY A 744 32.33 6.47 30.30
N ILE A 745 32.01 5.18 30.17
CA ILE A 745 31.87 4.50 28.87
C ILE A 745 30.39 4.34 28.50
N ASN A 746 30.10 4.35 27.21
CA ASN A 746 28.76 4.08 26.69
C ASN A 746 27.68 5.06 27.19
N LEU A 747 28.04 6.32 27.42
CA LEU A 747 27.15 7.41 27.85
C LEU A 747 26.75 8.29 26.66
N ILE A 748 25.53 8.83 26.69
CA ILE A 748 25.06 9.81 25.70
C ILE A 748 24.96 11.18 26.38
N ALA A 749 25.61 12.18 25.79
CA ALA A 749 25.42 13.57 26.20
C ALA A 749 24.03 14.07 25.79
N ALA A 750 23.31 14.64 26.74
CA ALA A 750 22.14 15.46 26.47
C ALA A 750 22.50 16.72 25.66
N GLU A 751 21.50 17.39 25.07
CA GLU A 751 21.64 18.73 24.47
C GLU A 751 22.30 19.74 25.44
N ASP A 752 22.12 19.56 26.75
CA ASP A 752 22.70 20.40 27.80
C ASP A 752 24.07 19.92 28.32
N GLY A 753 24.69 18.92 27.68
CA GLY A 753 25.98 18.34 28.08
C GLY A 753 25.93 17.31 29.22
N VAL A 754 24.77 17.09 29.85
CA VAL A 754 24.61 16.10 30.93
C VAL A 754 24.76 14.66 30.40
N LEU A 755 25.66 13.87 30.99
CA LEU A 755 25.88 12.48 30.64
C LEU A 755 24.76 11.57 31.16
N ARG A 756 24.18 10.75 30.27
CA ARG A 756 23.03 9.88 30.57
C ARG A 756 23.40 8.40 30.46
N LEU A 757 22.94 7.62 31.45
CA LEU A 757 23.07 6.17 31.48
C LEU A 757 22.08 5.51 30.50
N ARG A 758 22.59 4.74 29.52
CA ARG A 758 21.77 3.92 28.60
C ARG A 758 21.91 2.41 28.78
N SER A 759 22.90 1.95 29.56
CA SER A 759 23.17 0.51 29.77
C SER A 759 23.29 -0.23 28.41
N ILE A 760 22.60 -1.36 28.28
CA ILE A 760 22.59 -2.21 27.09
C ILE A 760 21.64 -1.74 25.97
N PHE A 761 20.98 -0.59 26.14
CA PHE A 761 20.03 -0.05 25.16
C PHE A 761 20.61 1.08 24.31
N GLY A 762 20.00 1.35 23.16
CA GLY A 762 20.37 2.47 22.30
C GLY A 762 20.09 3.85 22.90
N SER A 763 19.05 3.97 23.75
CA SER A 763 18.59 5.22 24.34
C SER A 763 18.43 5.12 25.87
N PRO A 764 18.76 6.18 26.65
CA PRO A 764 18.50 6.22 28.09
C PRO A 764 17.01 6.12 28.46
N ASN A 765 16.10 6.48 27.54
CA ASN A 765 14.67 6.34 27.80
C ASN A 765 14.24 4.87 27.89
N ASN A 766 14.84 3.99 27.09
CA ASN A 766 14.56 2.55 27.09
C ASN A 766 14.92 1.91 28.44
N VAL A 767 16.00 2.38 29.08
CA VAL A 767 16.34 1.99 30.47
C VAL A 767 15.19 2.31 31.42
N GLY A 768 14.64 3.53 31.34
CA GLY A 768 13.51 3.95 32.16
C GLY A 768 12.23 3.14 31.88
N LEU A 769 11.96 2.81 30.61
CA LEU A 769 10.80 2.02 30.20
C LEU A 769 10.86 0.57 30.72
N TYR A 770 12.03 -0.06 30.62
CA TYR A 770 12.24 -1.44 31.05
C TYR A 770 12.37 -1.55 32.58
N LEU A 771 13.30 -0.82 33.20
CA LEU A 771 13.52 -0.88 34.65
C LEU A 771 12.30 -0.37 35.44
N GLY A 772 11.52 0.56 34.88
CA GLY A 772 10.28 1.04 35.50
C GLY A 772 9.20 -0.05 35.68
N ARG A 773 9.28 -1.17 34.94
CA ARG A 773 8.39 -2.33 35.10
C ARG A 773 8.88 -3.31 36.15
N ALA A 774 10.18 -3.52 36.23
CA ALA A 774 10.78 -4.44 37.19
C ALA A 774 10.93 -3.84 38.59
N LEU A 775 11.20 -2.53 38.69
CA LEU A 775 11.35 -1.82 39.96
C LEU A 775 10.15 -1.98 40.91
N PRO A 776 8.89 -1.69 40.50
CA PRO A 776 7.74 -1.83 41.40
C PRO A 776 7.51 -3.27 41.86
N LEU A 777 7.84 -4.25 41.01
CA LEU A 777 7.79 -5.67 41.35
C LEU A 777 8.77 -6.01 42.47
N ALA A 778 10.04 -5.59 42.34
CA ALA A 778 11.05 -5.80 43.37
C ALA A 778 10.70 -5.08 44.69
N ILE A 779 10.19 -3.84 44.61
CA ILE A 779 9.75 -3.09 45.80
C ILE A 779 8.62 -3.83 46.51
N ALA A 780 7.58 -4.27 45.79
CA ALA A 780 6.46 -4.98 46.39
C ALA A 780 6.91 -6.29 47.07
N MET A 781 7.79 -7.07 46.42
CA MET A 781 8.31 -8.32 47.00
C MET A 781 9.23 -8.09 48.21
N SER A 782 9.91 -6.95 48.30
CA SER A 782 10.73 -6.57 49.47
C SER A 782 9.94 -6.29 50.75
N LEU A 783 8.62 -6.05 50.62
CA LEU A 783 7.70 -5.83 51.74
C LEU A 783 7.34 -7.13 52.48
N LEU A 784 7.64 -8.30 51.91
CA LEU A 784 7.48 -9.59 52.59
C LEU A 784 8.42 -9.68 53.81
N SER A 785 7.92 -10.27 54.90
CA SER A 785 8.70 -10.58 56.10
C SER A 785 8.71 -12.08 56.39
N GLN A 786 9.52 -12.51 57.37
CA GLN A 786 9.45 -13.88 57.89
C GLN A 786 8.02 -14.19 58.41
N PRO A 787 7.54 -15.44 58.28
CA PRO A 787 8.20 -16.63 57.71
C PRO A 787 8.09 -16.77 56.18
N TYR A 788 7.52 -15.79 55.47
CA TYR A 788 7.20 -15.93 54.04
C TYR A 788 8.43 -15.80 53.12
N ILE A 789 9.45 -15.05 53.53
CA ILE A 789 10.68 -14.85 52.75
C ILE A 789 11.91 -14.88 53.66
N SER A 790 13.02 -15.46 53.18
CA SER A 790 14.29 -15.44 53.91
C SER A 790 14.88 -14.03 53.98
N LYS A 791 15.65 -13.73 55.03
CA LYS A 791 16.33 -12.43 55.21
C LYS A 791 17.22 -12.09 54.00
N LEU A 792 17.96 -13.08 53.51
CA LEU A 792 18.85 -12.92 52.34
C LEU A 792 18.07 -12.55 51.08
N ARG A 793 16.96 -13.26 50.81
CA ARG A 793 16.15 -12.99 49.62
C ARG A 793 15.44 -11.64 49.69
N ARG A 794 14.97 -11.24 50.87
CA ARG A 794 14.45 -9.89 51.11
C ARG A 794 15.50 -8.81 50.86
N ALA A 795 16.73 -9.00 51.36
CA ALA A 795 17.84 -8.09 51.12
C ALA A 795 18.18 -7.99 49.62
N ALA A 796 18.15 -9.11 48.89
CA ALA A 796 18.37 -9.11 47.44
C ALA A 796 17.36 -8.23 46.69
N TYR A 797 16.07 -8.29 47.01
CA TYR A 797 15.08 -7.37 46.41
C TYR A 797 15.35 -5.91 46.75
N ILE A 798 15.71 -5.59 48.00
CA ILE A 798 16.02 -4.21 48.42
C ILE A 798 17.21 -3.67 47.62
N VAL A 799 18.30 -4.44 47.54
CA VAL A 799 19.49 -4.06 46.75
C VAL A 799 19.13 -3.89 45.29
N ALA A 800 18.36 -4.83 44.72
CA ALA A 800 17.92 -4.73 43.33
C ALA A 800 17.07 -3.47 43.08
N SER A 801 16.13 -3.15 43.97
CA SER A 801 15.33 -1.92 43.90
C SER A 801 16.20 -0.66 43.96
N ILE A 802 17.20 -0.61 44.85
CA ILE A 802 18.09 0.54 44.96
C ILE A 802 18.90 0.71 43.67
N CYS A 803 19.54 -0.36 43.17
CA CYS A 803 20.33 -0.30 41.95
C CYS A 803 19.48 0.12 40.74
N MET A 804 18.28 -0.46 40.58
CA MET A 804 17.36 -0.07 39.51
C MET A 804 16.91 1.39 39.62
N PHE A 805 16.57 1.86 40.83
CA PHE A 805 16.16 3.24 41.04
C PHE A 805 17.28 4.24 40.73
N VAL A 806 18.51 3.98 41.18
CA VAL A 806 19.68 4.82 40.87
C VAL A 806 19.97 4.82 39.36
N ALA A 807 19.89 3.65 38.69
CA ALA A 807 20.06 3.58 37.24
C ALA A 807 18.99 4.38 36.49
N ILE A 808 17.73 4.36 36.94
CA ILE A 808 16.66 5.18 36.36
C ILE A 808 16.91 6.67 36.59
N LEU A 809 17.41 7.08 37.77
CA LEU A 809 17.77 8.48 38.03
C LEU A 809 18.88 8.95 37.07
N LEU A 810 19.93 8.16 36.90
CA LEU A 810 21.07 8.48 36.03
C LEU A 810 20.76 8.38 34.53
N SER A 811 19.64 7.77 34.13
CA SER A 811 19.19 7.79 32.74
C SER A 811 18.56 9.14 32.34
N PHE A 812 18.14 9.93 33.33
CA PHE A 812 17.39 11.17 33.16
C PHE A 812 16.18 11.01 32.21
N SER A 813 15.52 9.84 32.25
CA SER A 813 14.27 9.60 31.52
C SER A 813 13.13 10.37 32.20
N ARG A 814 12.68 11.47 31.57
CA ARG A 814 11.62 12.34 32.11
C ARG A 814 10.31 11.57 32.31
N GLY A 815 9.94 10.73 31.34
CA GLY A 815 8.73 9.90 31.44
C GLY A 815 8.77 8.91 32.60
N ALA A 816 9.92 8.29 32.86
CA ALA A 816 10.08 7.41 34.01
C ALA A 816 10.02 8.18 35.34
N LEU A 817 10.78 9.27 35.46
CA LEU A 817 10.95 9.99 36.73
C LEU A 817 9.72 10.81 37.13
N LEU A 818 9.00 11.40 36.17
CA LEU A 818 7.89 12.31 36.45
C LEU A 818 6.53 11.63 36.43
N LEU A 819 6.37 10.53 35.65
CA LEU A 819 5.08 9.86 35.46
C LEU A 819 5.13 8.41 35.93
N GLY A 820 5.99 7.59 35.31
CA GLY A 820 6.00 6.14 35.51
C GLY A 820 6.24 5.69 36.95
N ILE A 821 7.37 6.08 37.53
CA ILE A 821 7.77 5.68 38.90
C ILE A 821 6.83 6.27 39.97
N PRO A 822 6.50 7.57 39.96
CA PRO A 822 5.53 8.12 40.93
C PRO A 822 4.17 7.42 40.88
N ALA A 823 3.65 7.12 39.68
CA ALA A 823 2.38 6.40 39.52
C ALA A 823 2.46 4.97 40.06
N ALA A 824 3.55 4.25 39.77
CA ALA A 824 3.76 2.89 40.27
C ALA A 824 3.92 2.82 41.79
N LEU A 825 4.69 3.73 42.39
CA LEU A 825 4.85 3.82 43.84
C LEU A 825 3.52 4.17 44.53
N THR A 826 2.76 5.10 43.94
CA THR A 826 1.41 5.44 44.41
C THR A 826 0.51 4.21 44.42
N ALA A 827 0.51 3.42 43.33
CA ALA A 827 -0.24 2.18 43.26
C ALA A 827 0.14 1.20 44.38
N ILE A 828 1.44 0.96 44.62
CA ILE A 828 1.91 0.08 45.71
C ILE A 828 1.38 0.57 47.05
N ILE A 829 1.48 1.88 47.35
CA ILE A 829 1.03 2.45 48.62
C ILE A 829 -0.47 2.22 48.82
N PHE A 830 -1.30 2.50 47.82
CA PHE A 830 -2.75 2.34 47.90
C PHE A 830 -3.18 0.87 48.01
N TYR A 831 -2.64 -0.01 47.17
CA TYR A 831 -2.99 -1.44 47.20
C TYR A 831 -2.48 -2.14 48.47
N TYR A 832 -1.36 -1.70 49.05
CA TYR A 832 -0.79 -2.29 50.26
C TYR A 832 -1.43 -1.75 51.55
N LYS A 833 -1.68 -0.43 51.66
CA LYS A 833 -2.16 0.21 52.90
C LYS A 833 -3.67 0.54 52.91
N GLY A 834 -4.38 0.45 51.79
CA GLY A 834 -5.80 0.79 51.69
C GLY A 834 -6.08 2.22 52.17
N LYS A 835 -7.09 2.42 53.03
CA LYS A 835 -7.44 3.76 53.57
C LYS A 835 -6.30 4.45 54.34
N ARG A 836 -5.30 3.70 54.83
CA ARG A 836 -4.12 4.25 55.53
C ARG A 836 -3.04 4.80 54.57
N ALA A 837 -3.27 4.72 53.26
CA ALA A 837 -2.37 5.20 52.21
C ALA A 837 -2.20 6.73 52.15
N ILE A 838 -3.17 7.50 52.69
CA ILE A 838 -3.20 8.97 52.52
C ILE A 838 -1.92 9.63 53.05
N ARG A 839 -1.45 9.27 54.25
CA ARG A 839 -0.24 9.85 54.85
C ARG A 839 1.03 9.59 54.02
N PRO A 840 1.41 8.34 53.70
CA PRO A 840 2.58 8.09 52.86
C PRO A 840 2.43 8.64 51.44
N PHE A 841 1.21 8.70 50.90
CA PHE A 841 0.95 9.35 49.61
C PHE A 841 1.25 10.85 49.64
N LEU A 842 0.78 11.58 50.67
CA LEU A 842 1.07 13.01 50.83
C LEU A 842 2.58 13.27 50.98
N VAL A 843 3.31 12.38 51.64
CA VAL A 843 4.78 12.47 51.73
C VAL A 843 5.42 12.27 50.35
N LEU A 844 5.02 11.24 49.60
CA LEU A 844 5.53 11.00 48.25
C LEU A 844 5.23 12.19 47.31
N LEU A 845 4.01 12.72 47.38
CA LEU A 845 3.59 13.89 46.61
C LEU A 845 4.42 15.12 46.98
N ALA A 846 4.60 15.39 48.28
CA ALA A 846 5.43 16.51 48.75
C ALA A 846 6.87 16.38 48.25
N VAL A 847 7.49 15.20 48.36
CA VAL A 847 8.85 14.95 47.85
C VAL A 847 8.92 15.17 46.34
N THR A 848 7.95 14.67 45.58
CA THR A 848 7.91 14.82 44.12
C THR A 848 7.77 16.30 43.74
N CYS A 849 6.87 17.05 44.40
CA CYS A 849 6.70 18.48 44.20
C CYS A 849 7.95 19.27 44.59
N THR A 850 8.60 18.95 45.71
CA THR A 850 9.85 19.60 46.13
C THR A 850 10.94 19.38 45.10
N ILE A 851 11.11 18.16 44.58
CA ILE A 851 12.06 17.87 43.51
C ILE A 851 11.72 18.71 42.27
N LEU A 852 10.47 18.72 41.82
CA LEU A 852 10.05 19.53 40.67
C LEU A 852 10.32 21.02 40.84
N ILE A 853 10.07 21.57 42.03
CA ILE A 853 10.31 22.99 42.35
C ILE A 853 11.82 23.27 42.35
N VAL A 854 12.61 22.46 43.06
CA VAL A 854 14.07 22.64 43.17
C VAL A 854 14.75 22.59 41.81
N PHE A 855 14.27 21.72 40.92
CA PHE A 855 14.83 21.56 39.58
C PHE A 855 14.08 22.34 38.49
N SER A 856 13.07 23.16 38.83
CA SER A 856 12.21 23.87 37.85
C SER A 856 12.98 24.84 36.96
N SER A 857 14.02 25.47 37.51
CA SER A 857 14.92 26.38 36.80
C SER A 857 15.93 25.67 35.89
N HIS A 858 16.04 24.34 35.97
CA HIS A 858 16.90 23.58 35.07
C HIS A 858 16.32 23.63 33.65
N PRO A 859 17.10 23.90 32.60
CA PRO A 859 16.62 24.06 31.22
C PRO A 859 15.67 22.95 30.75
N ARG A 860 15.95 21.70 31.15
CA ARG A 860 15.11 20.53 30.90
C ARG A 860 13.71 20.54 31.51
N ILE A 861 13.50 21.16 32.67
CA ILE A 861 12.15 21.28 33.26
C ILE A 861 11.45 22.52 32.68
N ALA A 862 12.19 23.62 32.50
CA ALA A 862 11.68 24.82 31.86
C ALA A 862 11.19 24.57 30.42
N SER A 863 11.86 23.69 29.66
CA SER A 863 11.46 23.33 28.28
C SER A 863 10.14 22.56 28.19
N LEU A 864 9.57 22.10 29.31
CA LEU A 864 8.30 21.35 29.30
C LEU A 864 7.10 22.23 28.93
N THR A 865 7.19 23.54 29.19
CA THR A 865 6.13 24.50 28.91
C THR A 865 6.33 25.27 27.59
N ASP A 866 7.47 25.10 26.94
CA ASP A 866 7.74 25.73 25.64
C ASP A 866 7.04 24.97 24.52
N GLN A 867 6.07 25.62 23.88
CA GLN A 867 5.33 25.07 22.74
C GLN A 867 5.81 25.64 21.40
N THR A 868 6.82 26.50 21.40
CA THR A 868 7.30 27.20 20.21
C THR A 868 8.54 26.53 19.63
N HIS A 869 9.40 25.98 20.47
CA HIS A 869 10.63 25.31 20.07
C HIS A 869 10.92 24.10 20.97
N GLY A 870 11.82 23.21 20.52
CA GLY A 870 12.29 22.08 21.31
C GLY A 870 11.34 20.88 21.37
N PRO A 871 11.61 19.88 22.24
CA PRO A 871 11.00 18.55 22.17
C PRO A 871 9.48 18.51 22.31
N THR A 872 8.88 19.48 23.01
CA THR A 872 7.42 19.54 23.21
C THR A 872 6.70 19.99 21.94
N PHE A 873 7.20 21.03 21.26
CA PHE A 873 6.72 21.47 19.94
C PHE A 873 6.77 20.34 18.91
N PHE A 874 7.87 19.58 18.86
CA PHE A 874 8.00 18.43 17.96
C PHE A 874 6.95 17.36 18.24
N ARG A 875 6.69 17.03 19.52
CA ARG A 875 5.67 16.03 19.87
C ARG A 875 4.27 16.48 19.49
N MET A 876 3.91 17.75 19.66
CA MET A 876 2.58 18.24 19.26
C MET A 876 2.36 18.11 17.75
N ASN A 877 3.36 18.48 16.94
CA ASN A 877 3.30 18.30 15.50
C ASN A 877 3.25 16.82 15.11
N LEU A 878 4.07 15.97 15.74
CA LEU A 878 4.06 14.53 15.53
C LEU A 878 2.68 13.93 15.86
N TRP A 879 2.02 14.37 16.95
CA TRP A 879 0.70 13.89 17.33
C TRP A 879 -0.36 14.33 16.32
N ASN A 880 -0.32 15.58 15.83
CA ASN A 880 -1.21 16.04 14.77
C ASN A 880 -1.01 15.24 13.48
N SER A 881 0.24 15.01 13.06
CA SER A 881 0.59 14.13 11.94
C SER A 881 0.06 12.71 12.13
N THR A 882 0.15 12.19 13.37
CA THR A 882 -0.36 10.85 13.70
C THR A 882 -1.89 10.79 13.67
N ILE A 883 -2.58 11.85 14.09
CA ILE A 883 -4.05 11.93 14.00
C ILE A 883 -4.50 11.92 12.54
N ASN A 884 -3.84 12.69 11.66
CA ASN A 884 -4.11 12.66 10.22
C ASN A 884 -3.86 11.26 9.64
N MET A 885 -2.77 10.60 10.05
CA MET A 885 -2.48 9.21 9.68
C MET A 885 -3.59 8.23 10.11
N ILE A 886 -4.15 8.40 11.31
CA ILE A 886 -5.26 7.58 11.82
C ILE A 886 -6.55 7.88 11.07
N ALA A 887 -6.81 9.15 10.73
CA ALA A 887 -8.00 9.58 9.99
C ALA A 887 -8.04 8.97 8.58
N ASP A 888 -6.89 8.87 7.91
CA ASP A 888 -6.75 8.24 6.59
C ASP A 888 -6.87 6.72 6.64
N SER A 889 -6.63 6.07 7.78
CA SER A 889 -6.64 4.60 7.93
C SER A 889 -7.21 4.12 9.28
N PRO A 890 -8.50 4.38 9.58
CA PRO A 890 -9.05 4.19 10.92
C PRO A 890 -9.26 2.71 11.32
N ILE A 891 -9.39 1.81 10.35
CA ILE A 891 -9.74 0.40 10.62
C ILE A 891 -8.50 -0.46 10.89
N THR A 892 -7.48 -0.32 10.06
CA THR A 892 -6.27 -1.16 10.08
C THR A 892 -5.03 -0.41 10.51
N GLY A 893 -5.06 0.93 10.54
CA GLY A 893 -3.87 1.75 10.65
C GLY A 893 -3.01 1.66 9.39
N VAL A 894 -1.80 2.21 9.46
CA VAL A 894 -0.78 2.11 8.39
C VAL A 894 -0.06 0.76 8.36
N GLY A 895 -0.42 -0.14 9.26
CA GLY A 895 0.23 -1.44 9.43
C GLY A 895 1.43 -1.41 10.37
N LEU A 896 1.85 -2.60 10.78
CA LEU A 896 3.01 -2.81 11.65
C LEU A 896 4.29 -2.27 10.99
N ASP A 897 5.12 -1.61 11.78
CA ASP A 897 6.41 -1.00 11.44
C ASP A 897 6.39 -0.01 10.25
N ASN A 898 5.21 0.47 9.86
CA ASN A 898 5.04 1.36 8.70
C ASN A 898 4.95 2.84 9.07
N PHE A 899 4.86 3.16 10.38
CA PHE A 899 4.75 4.53 10.88
C PHE A 899 5.85 5.45 10.36
N LEU A 900 7.11 4.99 10.36
CA LEU A 900 8.27 5.76 9.89
C LEU A 900 8.09 6.22 8.44
N TYR A 901 7.76 5.28 7.56
CA TYR A 901 7.64 5.50 6.12
C TYR A 901 6.45 6.42 5.81
N SER A 902 5.32 6.19 6.48
CA SER A 902 4.15 7.07 6.36
C SER A 902 4.43 8.48 6.90
N TYR A 903 5.10 8.60 8.06
CA TYR A 903 5.45 9.89 8.63
C TYR A 903 6.38 10.67 7.69
N ARG A 904 7.53 10.09 7.32
CA ARG A 904 8.50 10.73 6.44
C ARG A 904 7.93 11.05 5.05
N GLY A 905 7.18 10.12 4.48
CA GLY A 905 6.70 10.18 3.11
C GLY A 905 5.38 10.93 2.92
N LYS A 906 4.57 11.13 3.96
CA LYS A 906 3.26 11.78 3.77
C LYS A 906 2.95 12.79 4.87
N TYR A 907 3.14 12.43 6.13
CA TYR A 907 2.57 13.19 7.23
C TYR A 907 3.53 14.13 7.98
N ILE A 908 4.82 14.17 7.64
CA ILE A 908 5.77 15.04 8.34
C ILE A 908 5.43 16.51 8.07
N SER A 909 5.09 17.23 9.13
CA SER A 909 4.74 18.64 9.02
C SER A 909 5.91 19.44 8.43
N PRO A 910 5.67 20.31 7.43
CA PRO A 910 6.71 21.19 6.89
C PRO A 910 7.37 22.07 7.96
N ASP A 911 6.65 22.38 9.04
CA ASP A 911 7.13 23.16 10.20
C ASP A 911 7.99 22.33 11.17
N ALA A 912 7.90 20.99 11.14
CA ALA A 912 8.56 20.07 12.07
C ALA A 912 9.43 19.00 11.36
N TRP A 913 10.06 19.40 10.27
CA TRP A 913 10.86 18.54 9.38
C TRP A 913 12.20 18.03 9.96
N GLN A 914 12.64 18.55 11.12
CA GLN A 914 14.00 18.37 11.64
C GLN A 914 14.30 16.94 12.11
N ASP A 915 13.28 16.12 12.37
CA ASP A 915 13.45 14.71 12.75
C ASP A 915 12.60 13.78 11.85
N PRO A 916 13.03 13.53 10.61
CA PRO A 916 12.29 12.73 9.64
C PRO A 916 12.38 11.21 9.87
N ASN A 917 13.08 10.79 10.93
CA ASN A 917 13.40 9.39 11.21
C ASN A 917 12.63 8.83 12.41
N ILE A 918 11.56 9.51 12.82
CA ILE A 918 10.69 9.07 13.92
C ILE A 918 9.87 7.86 13.49
N SER A 919 9.94 6.78 14.27
CA SER A 919 9.26 5.51 13.99
C SER A 919 8.01 5.25 14.84
N HIS A 920 7.63 6.17 15.73
CA HIS A 920 6.49 6.01 16.61
C HIS A 920 5.99 7.35 17.16
N ALA A 921 4.74 7.39 17.60
CA ALA A 921 4.07 8.64 18.01
C ALA A 921 4.50 9.19 19.39
N HIS A 922 5.37 8.50 20.14
CA HIS A 922 5.67 8.77 21.55
C HIS A 922 4.41 8.91 22.43
N ASN A 923 3.35 8.19 22.10
CA ASN A 923 2.12 8.10 22.88
C ASN A 923 1.45 6.76 22.59
N VAL A 924 1.31 5.91 23.61
CA VAL A 924 0.83 4.53 23.47
C VAL A 924 -0.54 4.44 22.80
N ILE A 925 -1.44 5.40 23.03
CA ILE A 925 -2.78 5.40 22.41
C ILE A 925 -2.67 5.68 20.92
N LEU A 926 -1.91 6.72 20.56
CA LEU A 926 -1.70 7.10 19.17
C LEU A 926 -0.92 6.03 18.41
N ASP A 927 0.07 5.41 19.04
CA ASP A 927 0.93 4.39 18.43
C ASP A 927 0.16 3.11 18.11
N PHE A 928 -0.68 2.61 19.04
CA PHE A 928 -1.57 1.48 18.74
C PHE A 928 -2.62 1.83 17.68
N SER A 929 -3.18 3.05 17.72
CA SER A 929 -4.18 3.48 16.74
C SER A 929 -3.60 3.64 15.34
N ALA A 930 -2.39 4.19 15.24
CA ALA A 930 -1.71 4.39 13.96
C ALA A 930 -1.28 3.07 13.33
N ARG A 931 -0.81 2.10 14.12
CA ARG A 931 -0.32 0.81 13.60
C ARG A 931 -1.42 -0.21 13.33
N LEU A 932 -2.45 -0.26 14.17
CA LEU A 932 -3.47 -1.31 14.17
C LEU A 932 -4.91 -0.79 13.95
N GLY A 933 -5.09 0.52 13.80
CA GLY A 933 -6.40 1.16 13.74
C GLY A 933 -7.14 1.21 15.09
N LEU A 934 -8.34 1.79 15.07
CA LEU A 934 -9.23 1.87 16.24
C LEU A 934 -9.64 0.50 16.80
N PRO A 935 -9.87 -0.57 15.99
CA PRO A 935 -10.07 -1.92 16.51
C PRO A 935 -8.86 -2.43 17.32
N GLY A 936 -7.64 -2.14 16.85
CA GLY A 936 -6.42 -2.48 17.57
C GLY A 936 -6.35 -1.80 18.94
N LEU A 937 -6.62 -0.49 18.99
CA LEU A 937 -6.73 0.25 20.26
C LEU A 937 -7.79 -0.36 21.19
N ALA A 938 -8.97 -0.69 20.67
CA ALA A 938 -10.03 -1.32 21.45
C ALA A 938 -9.61 -2.66 22.05
N SER A 939 -8.80 -3.46 21.33
CA SER A 939 -8.27 -4.73 21.84
C SER A 939 -7.31 -4.53 23.02
N ILE A 940 -6.44 -3.52 22.97
CA ILE A 940 -5.55 -3.17 24.09
C ILE A 940 -6.34 -2.65 25.29
N MET A 941 -7.34 -1.80 25.06
CA MET A 941 -8.23 -1.34 26.13
C MET A 941 -8.98 -2.49 26.80
N TRP A 942 -9.37 -3.52 26.04
CA TRP A 942 -9.97 -4.73 26.57
C TRP A 942 -8.98 -5.56 27.41
N ILE A 943 -7.72 -5.69 26.97
CA ILE A 943 -6.65 -6.32 27.77
C ILE A 943 -6.47 -5.56 29.09
N LEU A 944 -6.31 -4.24 29.05
CA LEU A 944 -6.09 -3.41 30.23
C LEU A 944 -7.27 -3.50 31.21
N TYR A 945 -8.50 -3.37 30.72
CA TYR A 945 -9.70 -3.50 31.56
C TYR A 945 -9.77 -4.87 32.25
N THR A 946 -9.57 -5.95 31.50
CA THR A 946 -9.65 -7.30 32.03
C THR A 946 -8.50 -7.57 33.01
N PHE A 947 -7.31 -7.06 32.72
CA PHE A 947 -6.14 -7.12 33.59
C PHE A 947 -6.44 -6.48 34.94
N PHE A 948 -6.86 -5.21 34.98
CA PHE A 948 -7.12 -4.51 36.24
C PHE A 948 -8.29 -5.14 37.01
N LYS A 949 -9.34 -5.59 36.31
CA LYS A 949 -10.44 -6.32 36.94
C LYS A 949 -9.95 -7.60 37.63
N THR A 950 -9.09 -8.36 36.95
CA THR A 950 -8.51 -9.60 37.47
C THR A 950 -7.57 -9.31 38.64
N ALA A 951 -6.66 -8.36 38.47
CA ALA A 951 -5.70 -7.97 39.49
C ALA A 951 -6.38 -7.46 40.78
N ASN A 952 -7.38 -6.58 40.66
CA ASN A 952 -8.13 -6.07 41.80
C ASN A 952 -8.85 -7.20 42.55
N ARG A 953 -9.48 -8.13 41.82
CA ARG A 953 -10.11 -9.31 42.41
C ARG A 953 -9.07 -10.12 43.17
N THR A 954 -7.98 -10.52 42.53
CA THR A 954 -6.89 -11.31 43.14
C THR A 954 -6.30 -10.64 44.38
N ILE A 955 -6.01 -9.34 44.34
CA ILE A 955 -5.49 -8.60 45.51
C ILE A 955 -6.48 -8.64 46.70
N SER A 956 -7.78 -8.62 46.40
CA SER A 956 -8.84 -8.62 47.42
C SER A 956 -9.17 -10.02 47.96
N THR A 957 -9.00 -11.09 47.17
CA THR A 957 -9.42 -12.45 47.53
C THR A 957 -8.29 -13.36 47.98
N THR A 958 -7.06 -13.17 47.47
CA THR A 958 -5.94 -14.07 47.77
C THR A 958 -5.43 -13.89 49.20
N MET A 959 -5.41 -14.99 49.95
CA MET A 959 -4.91 -15.05 51.33
C MET A 959 -3.38 -15.29 51.40
N ASP A 960 -2.74 -15.74 50.32
CA ASP A 960 -1.28 -15.92 50.25
C ASP A 960 -0.56 -14.57 50.13
N PRO A 961 0.24 -14.15 51.14
CA PRO A 961 0.93 -12.87 51.10
C PRO A 961 1.92 -12.74 49.93
N LYS A 962 2.51 -13.85 49.47
CA LYS A 962 3.46 -13.84 48.34
C LYS A 962 2.76 -13.48 47.05
N LEU A 963 1.69 -14.19 46.72
CA LEU A 963 0.90 -13.96 45.51
C LEU A 963 0.19 -12.61 45.54
N ARG A 964 -0.26 -12.17 46.72
CA ARG A 964 -0.84 -10.83 46.88
C ARG A 964 0.17 -9.74 46.57
N LEU A 965 1.37 -9.77 47.16
CA LEU A 965 2.41 -8.76 46.89
C LEU A 965 2.96 -8.86 45.47
N LEU A 966 3.06 -10.06 44.90
CA LEU A 966 3.40 -10.26 43.50
C LEU A 966 2.38 -9.55 42.59
N THR A 967 1.09 -9.74 42.86
CA THR A 967 0.01 -9.10 42.08
C THR A 967 0.04 -7.58 42.22
N ILE A 968 0.32 -7.04 43.41
CA ILE A 968 0.50 -5.59 43.64
C ILE A 968 1.68 -5.06 42.80
N GLY A 969 2.81 -5.76 42.81
CA GLY A 969 4.00 -5.40 42.02
C GLY A 969 3.73 -5.40 40.51
N LEU A 970 3.05 -6.43 40.00
CA LEU A 970 2.65 -6.54 38.59
C LEU A 970 1.62 -5.48 38.18
N THR A 971 0.68 -5.14 39.07
CA THR A 971 -0.29 -4.05 38.84
C THR A 971 0.42 -2.69 38.76
N ALA A 972 1.36 -2.44 39.66
CA ALA A 972 2.18 -1.23 39.63
C ALA A 972 3.11 -1.17 38.41
N SER A 973 3.64 -2.30 37.94
CA SER A 973 4.36 -2.43 36.66
C SER A 973 3.48 -2.01 35.46
N MET A 974 2.23 -2.48 35.40
CA MET A 974 1.28 -2.10 34.36
C MET A 974 0.90 -0.61 34.43
N ILE A 975 0.78 -0.04 35.63
CA ILE A 975 0.53 1.40 35.81
C ILE A 975 1.73 2.22 35.33
N ASN A 976 2.96 1.79 35.58
CA ASN A 976 4.16 2.41 34.98
C ASN A 976 4.12 2.35 33.45
N PHE A 977 3.74 1.20 32.86
CA PHE A 977 3.60 1.04 31.41
C PHE A 977 2.64 2.09 30.81
N ILE A 978 1.48 2.30 31.44
CA ILE A 978 0.49 3.30 30.99
C ILE A 978 1.04 4.72 31.18
N ALA A 979 1.48 5.06 32.39
CA ALA A 979 1.87 6.43 32.74
C ALA A 979 3.11 6.90 31.95
N HIS A 980 4.12 6.06 31.81
CA HIS A 980 5.29 6.36 30.98
C HIS A 980 4.92 6.35 29.48
N GLY A 981 4.03 5.44 29.07
CA GLY A 981 3.58 5.31 27.68
C GLY A 981 2.79 6.48 27.13
N LEU A 982 2.26 7.38 27.97
CA LEU A 982 1.61 8.60 27.50
C LEU A 982 2.57 9.59 26.83
N VAL A 983 3.89 9.42 27.03
CA VAL A 983 4.92 10.34 26.53
C VAL A 983 6.10 9.62 25.84
N ASP A 984 6.04 8.29 25.69
CA ASP A 984 7.07 7.50 25.02
C ASP A 984 6.53 6.16 24.45
N ALA A 985 7.34 5.44 23.67
CA ALA A 985 6.98 4.13 23.11
C ALA A 985 7.00 3.02 24.17
N SER A 986 5.81 2.66 24.65
CA SER A 986 5.66 1.70 25.75
C SER A 986 5.47 0.24 25.33
N TYR A 987 5.22 -0.10 24.07
CA TYR A 987 4.94 -1.51 23.70
C TYR A 987 5.83 -2.05 22.58
N TRP A 988 6.07 -1.25 21.53
CA TRP A 988 6.67 -1.69 20.27
C TRP A 988 8.20 -1.87 20.31
N PHE A 989 8.69 -2.50 21.38
CA PHE A 989 10.04 -3.02 21.51
C PHE A 989 9.96 -4.44 22.08
N ILE A 990 10.86 -5.33 21.65
CA ILE A 990 10.84 -6.76 22.01
C ILE A 990 10.78 -6.92 23.54
N ASP A 991 11.69 -6.28 24.28
CA ASP A 991 11.76 -6.38 25.73
C ASP A 991 10.48 -5.89 26.43
N LEU A 992 9.89 -4.80 25.93
CA LEU A 992 8.67 -4.21 26.47
C LEU A 992 7.44 -5.09 26.18
N ALA A 993 7.33 -5.65 24.98
CA ALA A 993 6.24 -6.56 24.61
C ALA A 993 6.29 -7.86 25.43
N PHE A 994 7.48 -8.46 25.59
CA PHE A 994 7.67 -9.62 26.46
C PHE A 994 7.34 -9.30 27.93
N ALA A 995 7.79 -8.15 28.47
CA ALA A 995 7.47 -7.74 29.83
C ALA A 995 5.95 -7.49 30.04
N PHE A 996 5.26 -6.95 29.03
CA PHE A 996 3.81 -6.78 29.04
C PHE A 996 3.10 -8.13 29.07
N MET A 997 3.47 -9.05 28.16
CA MET A 997 2.89 -10.40 28.07
C MET A 997 3.18 -11.25 29.32
N LEU A 998 4.37 -11.12 29.91
CA LEU A 998 4.72 -11.69 31.22
C LEU A 998 3.77 -11.20 32.32
N THR A 999 3.56 -9.88 32.39
CA THR A 999 2.77 -9.25 33.45
C THR A 999 1.32 -9.72 33.40
N ILE A 1000 0.71 -9.76 32.20
CA ILE A 1000 -0.69 -10.18 32.05
C ILE A 1000 -0.86 -11.70 32.20
N SER A 1001 0.11 -12.52 31.75
CA SER A 1001 0.03 -13.98 31.84
C SER A 1001 0.11 -14.49 33.28
N ILE A 1002 1.01 -13.91 34.10
CA ILE A 1002 1.14 -14.30 35.50
C ILE A 1002 -0.15 -13.99 36.27
N ILE A 1003 -0.73 -12.80 36.10
CA ILE A 1003 -1.98 -12.43 36.79
C ILE A 1003 -3.12 -13.39 36.44
N GLN A 1004 -3.25 -13.74 35.15
CA GLN A 1004 -4.27 -14.69 34.70
C GLN A 1004 -4.01 -16.12 35.19
N ARG A 1005 -2.76 -16.49 35.48
CA ARG A 1005 -2.41 -17.82 36.01
C ARG A 1005 -2.65 -17.90 37.52
N ILE A 1006 -2.42 -16.83 38.27
CA ILE A 1006 -2.67 -16.78 39.73
C ILE A 1006 -4.14 -17.13 40.04
N THR A 1007 -5.11 -16.61 39.29
CA THR A 1007 -6.53 -16.92 39.52
C THR A 1007 -6.86 -18.40 39.36
N ASN A 1008 -6.25 -19.07 38.38
CA ASN A 1008 -6.53 -20.48 38.11
C ASN A 1008 -5.93 -21.43 39.17
N VAL A 1009 -4.84 -21.01 39.82
CA VAL A 1009 -4.20 -21.80 40.88
C VAL A 1009 -5.01 -21.74 42.18
N ASP A 1010 -5.69 -20.61 42.46
CA ASP A 1010 -6.55 -20.47 43.64
C ASP A 1010 -7.89 -21.22 43.47
N ASP A 1011 -8.50 -21.24 42.28
CA ASP A 1011 -9.76 -21.97 42.00
C ASP A 1011 -9.62 -23.51 42.16
N HIS A 1012 -8.43 -24.08 41.91
CA HIS A 1012 -8.19 -25.52 42.08
C HIS A 1012 -7.96 -25.93 43.56
N ALA A 1013 -7.52 -25.00 44.40
CA ALA A 1013 -7.32 -25.24 45.83
C ALA A 1013 -8.62 -25.19 46.64
N GLU A 1014 -9.69 -24.57 46.13
CA GLU A 1014 -11.02 -24.58 46.76
C GLU A 1014 -11.88 -25.81 46.35
N SER A 1015 -11.47 -26.55 45.32
CA SER A 1015 -12.17 -27.75 44.82
C SER A 1015 -11.62 -29.10 45.33
N THR A 1016 -10.59 -29.06 46.19
CA THR A 1016 -9.97 -30.20 46.89
C THR A 1016 -10.01 -29.96 48.38
#